data_AF-M4A6N2-F1
#
_entry.id   AF-M4A6N2-F1
#
_cell.length_a   1.000
_cell.length_b   1.000
_cell.length_c   1.000
_cell.angle_alpha   90.00
_cell.angle_beta   90.00
_cell.angle_gamma   90.00
#
_symmetry.space_group_name_H-M   'P 1'
#
loop_
_entity.id
_entity.type
_entity.pdbx_description
1 polymer ?
#
loop_
_entity_poly.entity_id
_entity_poly.type
_entity_poly.pdbx_seq_one_letter_code
_entity_poly.pdbx_strand_id
1 'polypeptide(L)'
;MKRLLQKKTAADEQDSSLTKELTTLRADLDNKNRQLEEMRTEQRKKKEEEQRVVRALEEEKEGLRSRCAALSADLQEKRRQADSQRDERDAAQARLKALEKELQRVCQELPKVKAHCAVLVAKLSSKETELVAKQDRLEKIQRDFSEVQGLYKQSTEHAAEQSHLIKQLEGLNLDTQRVLRNQEEAHTADATSYQGLYKELSQCYQALVSSEAKLRQSHQELSTQVVQKDEQISELQAQLQKQQEQIQLLQQHMQPAALSPNRQTNFKQFAAAPSDRASTQSSDPGPEDRHFPQRSPSSVKRLQGAPVQRSRSLSPAGSVGLGSGRRIEAEQRIRDLEELLQLKIGENEELRKAHDKRRERLCLVQTNYKTIRDQMKEMEKSHGLSGGRKQRPEPWQLRQENSDAVWNELAYMKNLNRKLTAEKVALAEELDMLRVQSAMDRTTAKELHMCLTNDHQELLQKMAEEQQVKSSTPIKPPLSSSRLKQSFKKMKYLEQRLVLMEEQTAALKEERQQLLQANEDLAHNCRRLQASVDYLRHQEADREEEARVRDEQHRGKVTTLESRLAAAQKEIARLNNHLLKLRQELGIARAARDFYRNRAAGPARPTGTANNISSKVRPKTTWHRGLPRLRRHPTVSSNQAISWHGRNLSPTKDEWEDMSADSDSVEEYSDSLNGESSGTELHTRQTHGKSYRRSINFSTDAPATGSKRKQDDKQQEPWERGTRGEKRRWRRKKRLTKTQHCSSSSLQQRVESLQRHIDILQSARKDALLAARELQEANEVIKVQLCALTVQLNSSKQLTQKLTSDLAGVEQQKKVLEMELEQWKRITLPPKAAPSPAAPPTAPANTECSCQGRTGPALQSLEAEVKQLQVKLKSSNAEVTKQMVANKALRGQLQEKEDKLSQLQDKVIHAERDVAMKRQLVEDLKTRLKVLQDMERSYRAQVEDLDKKVKTLSEEASNRKALIESLKRRLNVATTEKGQHEASCAKLKEDMEKKEQRIQALQVRVGAGEQALAVLEQTATEQMEGLTQHSSQALDRLQRRLGQAGSQVEQLHCFIKTLASEILLDVQEVKQQLMSRRRQRQASSVAEKNSLSAKSMIKAKSIAASILNMSENDLADIMETDQRLTTCTETSRDQDWLDHLNFILQQKVSLTHMQQQ
;
A
#
# COMPACT_ATOMS: atom_id res chain seq x y z
N MET A 1 -7.20 139.43 141.65
CA MET A 1 -6.52 139.29 140.32
C MET A 1 -5.51 138.14 140.24
N LYS A 2 -4.46 138.04 141.08
CA LYS A 2 -3.33 137.08 140.86
C LYS A 2 -3.67 135.59 140.59
N ARG A 3 -4.82 135.05 141.04
CA ARG A 3 -5.22 133.65 140.75
C ARG A 3 -5.80 133.38 139.34
N LEU A 4 -6.08 134.41 138.53
CA LEU A 4 -6.66 134.22 137.18
C LEU A 4 -5.61 134.07 136.08
N LEU A 5 -4.45 134.73 136.21
CA LEU A 5 -3.38 134.68 135.20
C LEU A 5 -2.72 133.30 135.11
N GLN A 6 -2.44 132.65 136.25
CA GLN A 6 -1.85 131.29 136.29
C GLN A 6 -2.74 130.20 135.68
N LYS A 7 -4.05 130.44 135.52
CA LYS A 7 -4.95 129.48 134.85
C LYS A 7 -5.02 129.64 133.34
N LYS A 8 -4.52 130.76 132.77
CA LYS A 8 -4.57 130.98 131.33
C LYS A 8 -3.35 130.39 130.61
N THR A 9 -2.15 130.64 131.11
CA THR A 9 -0.91 130.11 130.51
C THR A 9 -0.91 128.58 130.42
N ALA A 10 -1.41 127.90 131.46
CA ALA A 10 -1.51 126.43 131.47
C ALA A 10 -2.53 125.88 130.44
N ALA A 11 -3.54 126.65 130.06
CA ALA A 11 -4.49 126.27 129.01
C ALA A 11 -3.90 126.52 127.61
N ASP A 12 -3.29 127.70 127.41
CA ASP A 12 -2.62 128.05 126.15
C ASP A 12 -1.48 127.06 125.83
N GLU A 13 -0.75 126.57 126.84
CA GLU A 13 0.27 125.51 126.71
C GLU A 13 -0.34 124.14 126.32
N GLN A 14 -1.45 123.73 126.95
CA GLN A 14 -2.16 122.48 126.64
C GLN A 14 -2.77 122.49 125.22
N ASP A 15 -3.38 123.59 124.80
CA ASP A 15 -3.87 123.72 123.41
C ASP A 15 -2.69 123.68 122.42
N SER A 16 -1.51 124.18 122.80
CA SER A 16 -0.29 124.09 121.99
C SER A 16 0.33 122.68 121.92
N SER A 17 0.03 121.78 122.87
CA SER A 17 0.44 120.37 122.80
C SER A 17 -0.59 119.54 122.03
N LEU A 18 -1.88 119.73 122.33
CA LEU A 18 -2.98 119.05 121.63
C LEU A 18 -3.00 119.37 120.12
N THR A 19 -2.69 120.61 119.72
CA THR A 19 -2.57 120.95 118.28
C THR A 19 -1.35 120.32 117.60
N LYS A 20 -0.25 120.09 118.33
CA LYS A 20 0.91 119.32 117.83
C LYS A 20 0.57 117.83 117.72
N GLU A 21 -0.07 117.25 118.73
CA GLU A 21 -0.54 115.86 118.72
C GLU A 21 -1.56 115.61 117.61
N LEU A 22 -2.52 116.52 117.39
CA LEU A 22 -3.48 116.44 116.28
C LEU A 22 -2.83 116.61 114.90
N THR A 23 -1.72 117.33 114.78
CA THR A 23 -0.99 117.45 113.50
C THR A 23 -0.07 116.26 113.25
N THR A 24 0.57 115.67 114.28
CA THR A 24 1.29 114.40 114.14
C THR A 24 0.33 113.25 113.83
N LEU A 25 -0.81 113.14 114.52
CA LEU A 25 -1.82 112.10 114.26
C LEU A 25 -2.44 112.21 112.86
N ARG A 26 -2.60 113.43 112.32
CA ARG A 26 -3.01 113.62 110.91
C ARG A 26 -1.92 113.18 109.94
N ALA A 27 -0.65 113.56 110.17
CA ALA A 27 0.47 113.12 109.34
C ALA A 27 0.65 111.59 109.36
N ASP A 28 0.48 110.95 110.52
CA ASP A 28 0.48 109.49 110.65
C ASP A 28 -0.70 108.85 109.94
N LEU A 29 -1.90 109.42 110.02
CA LEU A 29 -3.09 108.90 109.34
C LEU A 29 -2.97 109.03 107.81
N ASP A 30 -2.40 110.12 107.30
CA ASP A 30 -2.09 110.30 105.88
C ASP A 30 -0.97 109.35 105.40
N ASN A 31 0.05 109.11 106.22
CA ASN A 31 1.08 108.11 105.93
C ASN A 31 0.51 106.68 105.95
N LYS A 32 -0.38 106.35 106.89
CA LYS A 32 -1.12 105.06 106.91
C LYS A 32 -2.01 104.91 105.68
N ASN A 33 -2.68 105.98 105.23
CA ASN A 33 -3.47 105.97 104.00
C ASN A 33 -2.60 105.75 102.74
N ARG A 34 -1.42 106.40 102.65
CA ARG A 34 -0.45 106.12 101.57
C ARG A 34 -0.01 104.66 101.58
N GLN A 35 0.40 104.12 102.72
CA GLN A 35 0.79 102.72 102.88
C GLN A 35 -0.34 101.75 102.48
N LEU A 36 -1.60 102.07 102.79
CA LEU A 36 -2.75 101.27 102.39
C LEU A 36 -3.00 101.31 100.87
N GLU A 37 -2.86 102.47 100.22
CA GLU A 37 -2.97 102.55 98.75
C GLU A 37 -1.77 101.91 98.04
N GLU A 38 -0.55 102.08 98.55
CA GLU A 38 0.65 101.38 98.05
C GLU A 38 0.42 99.85 98.10
N MET A 39 0.02 99.31 99.25
CA MET A 39 -0.34 97.90 99.41
C MET A 39 -1.51 97.46 98.49
N ARG A 40 -2.51 98.32 98.24
CA ARG A 40 -3.59 98.05 97.28
C ARG A 40 -3.08 97.99 95.83
N THR A 41 -2.18 98.90 95.43
CA THR A 41 -1.57 98.84 94.09
C THR A 41 -0.64 97.64 93.94
N GLU A 42 0.10 97.25 94.97
CA GLU A 42 0.88 96.00 94.98
C GLU A 42 -0.01 94.77 94.84
N GLN A 43 -1.12 94.69 95.58
CA GLN A 43 -2.05 93.57 95.44
C GLN A 43 -2.70 93.50 94.06
N ARG A 44 -2.91 94.64 93.38
CA ARG A 44 -3.34 94.67 91.97
C ARG A 44 -2.24 94.16 91.04
N LYS A 45 -1.01 94.66 91.16
CA LYS A 45 0.16 94.20 90.39
C LYS A 45 0.40 92.69 90.54
N LYS A 46 0.41 92.20 91.78
CA LYS A 46 0.57 90.76 92.11
C LYS A 46 -0.54 89.90 91.47
N LYS A 47 -1.80 90.36 91.49
CA LYS A 47 -2.91 89.67 90.80
C LYS A 47 -2.81 89.73 89.27
N GLU A 48 -2.32 90.83 88.71
CA GLU A 48 -2.06 90.92 87.26
C GLU A 48 -0.88 90.00 86.84
N GLU A 49 0.15 89.89 87.67
CA GLU A 49 1.29 88.98 87.49
C GLU A 49 0.83 87.52 87.59
N GLU A 50 0.05 87.16 88.62
CA GLU A 50 -0.61 85.85 88.74
C GLU A 50 -1.46 85.54 87.48
N GLN A 51 -2.26 86.48 87.00
CA GLN A 51 -3.06 86.31 85.78
C GLN A 51 -2.23 86.24 84.48
N ARG A 52 -1.00 86.77 84.46
CA ARG A 52 -0.06 86.59 83.33
C ARG A 52 0.59 85.21 83.40
N VAL A 53 0.99 84.76 84.59
CA VAL A 53 1.54 83.41 84.83
C VAL A 53 0.52 82.32 84.52
N VAL A 54 -0.73 82.47 84.97
CA VAL A 54 -1.80 81.50 84.66
C VAL A 54 -2.03 81.40 83.14
N ARG A 55 -2.10 82.52 82.42
CA ARG A 55 -2.24 82.51 80.94
C ARG A 55 -1.05 81.84 80.26
N ALA A 56 0.18 82.14 80.66
CA ALA A 56 1.37 81.47 80.13
C ALA A 56 1.35 79.95 80.39
N LEU A 57 0.92 79.51 81.58
CA LEU A 57 0.75 78.10 81.91
C LEU A 57 -0.40 77.42 81.14
N GLU A 58 -1.45 78.16 80.79
CA GLU A 58 -2.54 77.68 79.93
C GLU A 58 -2.06 77.55 78.47
N GLU A 59 -1.33 78.52 77.94
CA GLU A 59 -0.68 78.46 76.62
C GLU A 59 0.33 77.30 76.54
N GLU A 60 1.17 77.09 77.56
CA GLU A 60 2.08 75.93 77.64
C GLU A 60 1.32 74.60 77.70
N LYS A 61 0.24 74.53 78.48
CA LYS A 61 -0.64 73.36 78.62
C LYS A 61 -1.35 73.02 77.32
N GLU A 62 -1.76 74.01 76.54
CA GLU A 62 -2.33 73.81 75.20
C GLU A 62 -1.27 73.44 74.17
N GLY A 63 -0.09 74.08 74.22
CA GLY A 63 1.07 73.65 73.45
C GLY A 63 1.51 72.21 73.77
N LEU A 64 1.39 71.76 75.02
CA LEU A 64 1.62 70.37 75.44
C LEU A 64 0.51 69.43 74.98
N ARG A 65 -0.77 69.82 75.07
CA ARG A 65 -1.91 69.06 74.51
C ARG A 65 -1.75 68.84 73.01
N SER A 66 -1.43 69.88 72.25
CA SER A 66 -1.21 69.81 70.80
C SER A 66 0.01 68.95 70.45
N ARG A 67 1.11 69.03 71.21
CA ARG A 67 2.25 68.11 71.06
C ARG A 67 1.89 66.65 71.37
N CYS A 68 1.10 66.40 72.41
CA CYS A 68 0.61 65.05 72.72
C CYS A 68 -0.36 64.51 71.65
N ALA A 69 -1.23 65.37 71.10
CA ALA A 69 -2.12 65.02 70.00
C ALA A 69 -1.33 64.65 68.74
N ALA A 70 -0.36 65.48 68.33
CA ALA A 70 0.54 65.21 67.20
C ALA A 70 1.31 63.89 67.38
N LEU A 71 1.94 63.68 68.55
CA LEU A 71 2.64 62.42 68.86
C LEU A 71 1.69 61.21 68.87
N SER A 72 0.42 61.37 69.26
CA SER A 72 -0.58 60.30 69.19
C SER A 72 -0.97 59.95 67.76
N ALA A 73 -1.07 60.96 66.88
CA ALA A 73 -1.33 60.78 65.45
C ALA A 73 -0.14 60.11 64.75
N ASP A 74 1.09 60.56 65.03
CA ASP A 74 2.32 59.91 64.56
C ASP A 74 2.41 58.45 65.02
N LEU A 75 2.07 58.16 66.28
CA LEU A 75 2.04 56.78 66.80
C LEU A 75 0.93 55.93 66.16
N GLN A 76 -0.22 56.52 65.81
CA GLN A 76 -1.28 55.82 65.09
C GLN A 76 -0.88 55.54 63.63
N GLU A 77 -0.23 56.49 62.99
CA GLU A 77 0.26 56.36 61.61
C GLU A 77 1.43 55.38 61.51
N LYS A 78 2.36 55.39 62.48
CA LYS A 78 3.41 54.36 62.59
C LYS A 78 2.88 52.97 62.94
N ARG A 79 1.68 52.85 63.54
CA ARG A 79 0.96 51.57 63.67
C ARG A 79 0.42 51.12 62.31
N ARG A 80 -0.32 51.97 61.58
CA ARG A 80 -0.80 51.66 60.22
C ARG A 80 0.32 51.21 59.29
N GLN A 81 1.45 51.90 59.30
CA GLN A 81 2.65 51.55 58.51
C GLN A 81 3.34 50.26 58.98
N ALA A 82 3.20 49.87 60.25
CA ALA A 82 3.66 48.57 60.74
C ALA A 82 2.68 47.44 60.39
N ASP A 83 1.39 47.73 60.32
CA ASP A 83 0.33 46.79 59.94
C ASP A 83 0.32 46.53 58.43
N SER A 84 0.40 47.56 57.57
CA SER A 84 0.53 47.35 56.12
C SER A 84 1.78 46.54 55.75
N GLN A 85 2.90 46.77 56.45
CA GLN A 85 4.10 45.95 56.29
C GLN A 85 4.00 44.54 56.91
N ARG A 86 2.97 44.23 57.71
CA ARG A 86 2.66 42.83 58.09
C ARG A 86 1.89 42.17 56.94
N ASP A 87 0.84 42.83 56.46
CA ASP A 87 0.01 42.35 55.35
C ASP A 87 0.85 42.10 54.08
N GLU A 88 1.79 43.00 53.75
CA GLU A 88 2.76 42.83 52.66
C GLU A 88 3.66 41.60 52.85
N ARG A 89 4.12 41.34 54.08
CA ARG A 89 5.00 40.19 54.40
C ARG A 89 4.22 38.88 54.38
N ASP A 90 3.00 38.86 54.90
CA ASP A 90 2.14 37.68 54.90
C ASP A 90 1.64 37.37 53.48
N ALA A 91 1.34 38.39 52.66
CA ALA A 91 1.07 38.23 51.23
C ALA A 91 2.30 37.72 50.45
N ALA A 92 3.50 38.25 50.73
CA ALA A 92 4.74 37.74 50.14
C ALA A 92 5.03 36.30 50.57
N GLN A 93 4.79 35.94 51.83
CA GLN A 93 4.98 34.58 52.32
C GLN A 93 3.89 33.61 51.84
N ALA A 94 2.68 34.08 51.56
CA ALA A 94 1.64 33.31 50.86
C ALA A 94 2.05 33.02 49.41
N ARG A 95 2.61 34.01 48.69
CA ARG A 95 3.18 33.83 47.34
C ARG A 95 4.34 32.83 47.33
N LEU A 96 5.27 32.93 48.29
CA LEU A 96 6.36 31.95 48.44
C LEU A 96 5.81 30.53 48.69
N LYS A 97 4.83 30.36 49.58
CA LYS A 97 4.16 29.07 49.84
C LYS A 97 3.36 28.53 48.64
N ALA A 98 2.95 29.39 47.69
CA ALA A 98 2.35 28.95 46.43
C ALA A 98 3.42 28.43 45.46
N LEU A 99 4.49 29.20 45.26
CA LEU A 99 5.65 28.83 44.43
C LEU A 99 6.35 27.57 44.94
N GLU A 100 6.48 27.37 46.26
CA GLU A 100 6.98 26.14 46.87
C GLU A 100 6.13 24.92 46.50
N LYS A 101 4.80 25.05 46.51
CA LYS A 101 3.87 23.97 46.11
C LYS A 101 3.94 23.71 44.61
N GLU A 102 4.15 24.73 43.79
CA GLU A 102 4.30 24.59 42.33
C GLU A 102 5.63 23.93 41.97
N LEU A 103 6.73 24.33 42.62
CA LEU A 103 8.00 23.65 42.51
C LEU A 103 7.90 22.17 42.93
N GLN A 104 7.16 21.87 44.02
CA GLN A 104 6.90 20.50 44.44
C GLN A 104 6.09 19.69 43.41
N ARG A 105 5.07 20.28 42.76
CA ARG A 105 4.33 19.64 41.65
C ARG A 105 5.28 19.36 40.47
N VAL A 106 6.05 20.35 40.03
CA VAL A 106 6.99 20.22 38.91
C VAL A 106 8.04 19.13 39.21
N CYS A 107 8.56 19.07 40.44
CA CYS A 107 9.48 18.01 40.87
C CYS A 107 8.84 16.60 40.91
N GLN A 108 7.50 16.49 41.06
CA GLN A 108 6.77 15.23 41.00
C GLN A 108 6.43 14.80 39.57
N GLU A 109 6.25 15.73 38.63
CA GLU A 109 6.03 15.42 37.21
C GLU A 109 7.34 15.14 36.46
N LEU A 110 8.44 15.83 36.79
CA LEU A 110 9.77 15.64 36.19
C LEU A 110 10.22 14.16 36.07
N PRO A 111 10.13 13.29 37.10
CA PRO A 111 10.49 11.88 36.95
C PRO A 111 9.55 11.10 36.01
N LYS A 112 8.27 11.49 35.89
CA LYS A 112 7.33 10.84 34.96
C LYS A 112 7.67 11.20 33.51
N VAL A 113 7.98 12.47 33.25
CA VAL A 113 8.46 12.94 31.93
C VAL A 113 9.77 12.22 31.59
N LYS A 114 10.75 12.16 32.50
CA LYS A 114 12.01 11.42 32.29
C LYS A 114 11.79 9.93 32.00
N ALA A 115 10.86 9.27 32.70
CA ALA A 115 10.50 7.89 32.42
C ALA A 115 9.83 7.73 31.04
N HIS A 116 8.99 8.68 30.62
CA HIS A 116 8.40 8.68 29.28
C HIS A 116 9.45 8.87 28.18
N CYS A 117 10.38 9.83 28.35
CA CYS A 117 11.52 10.03 27.45
C CYS A 117 12.38 8.76 27.34
N ALA A 118 12.67 8.08 28.45
CA ALA A 118 13.42 6.82 28.44
C ALA A 118 12.70 5.71 27.66
N VAL A 119 11.36 5.63 27.75
CA VAL A 119 10.55 4.69 26.95
C VAL A 119 10.53 5.07 25.47
N LEU A 120 10.53 6.37 25.13
CA LEU A 120 10.63 6.82 23.74
C LEU A 120 12.01 6.52 23.14
N VAL A 121 13.10 6.78 23.88
CA VAL A 121 14.47 6.43 23.46
C VAL A 121 14.62 4.92 23.24
N ALA A 122 14.08 4.09 24.13
CA ALA A 122 14.09 2.63 23.96
C ALA A 122 13.27 2.16 22.73
N LYS A 123 12.17 2.84 22.40
CA LYS A 123 11.41 2.60 21.16
C LYS A 123 12.19 3.03 19.91
N LEU A 124 12.88 4.16 19.95
CA LEU A 124 13.70 4.66 18.85
C LEU A 124 14.85 3.68 18.56
N SER A 125 15.63 3.25 19.56
CA SER A 125 16.70 2.26 19.35
C SER A 125 16.18 0.89 18.88
N SER A 126 14.97 0.49 19.30
CA SER A 126 14.30 -0.70 18.75
C SER A 126 13.95 -0.52 17.26
N LYS A 127 13.53 0.68 16.84
CA LYS A 127 13.23 0.95 15.43
C LYS A 127 14.47 1.15 14.57
N GLU A 128 15.55 1.67 15.13
CA GLU A 128 16.87 1.76 14.50
C GLU A 128 17.44 0.35 14.21
N THR A 129 17.43 -0.55 15.20
CA THR A 129 17.85 -1.95 14.99
C THR A 129 16.93 -2.71 14.02
N GLU A 130 15.63 -2.43 14.00
CA GLU A 130 14.73 -2.93 12.94
C GLU A 130 15.06 -2.39 11.55
N LEU A 131 15.55 -1.15 11.42
CA LEU A 131 15.93 -0.55 10.14
C LEU A 131 17.23 -1.17 9.61
N VAL A 132 18.24 -1.35 10.46
CA VAL A 132 19.46 -2.10 10.10
C VAL A 132 19.10 -3.53 9.66
N ALA A 133 18.28 -4.25 10.43
CA ALA A 133 17.84 -5.59 10.07
C ALA A 133 16.88 -5.67 8.86
N LYS A 134 16.40 -4.52 8.35
CA LYS A 134 15.71 -4.40 7.04
C LYS A 134 16.72 -4.10 5.93
N GLN A 135 17.71 -3.25 6.18
CA GLN A 135 18.80 -2.93 5.25
C GLN A 135 19.63 -4.18 4.90
N ASP A 136 20.04 -4.99 5.89
CA ASP A 136 20.73 -6.28 5.69
C ASP A 136 19.97 -7.22 4.72
N ARG A 137 18.63 -7.17 4.78
CA ARG A 137 17.74 -7.99 3.94
C ARG A 137 17.60 -7.40 2.54
N LEU A 138 17.58 -6.08 2.39
CA LEU A 138 17.60 -5.42 1.08
C LEU A 138 18.92 -5.70 0.36
N GLU A 139 20.06 -5.58 1.05
CA GLU A 139 21.38 -5.92 0.50
C GLU A 139 21.50 -7.41 0.17
N LYS A 140 20.88 -8.30 0.95
CA LYS A 140 20.78 -9.71 0.56
C LYS A 140 19.94 -9.86 -0.71
N ILE A 141 18.75 -9.27 -0.79
CA ILE A 141 17.88 -9.37 -1.98
C ILE A 141 18.57 -8.78 -3.22
N GLN A 142 19.37 -7.73 -3.08
CA GLN A 142 20.19 -7.17 -4.16
C GLN A 142 21.26 -8.18 -4.64
N ARG A 143 21.97 -8.84 -3.73
CA ARG A 143 22.93 -9.91 -4.06
C ARG A 143 22.26 -11.12 -4.72
N ASP A 144 21.18 -11.62 -4.13
CA ASP A 144 20.38 -12.73 -4.66
C ASP A 144 19.83 -12.37 -6.08
N PHE A 145 19.43 -11.11 -6.31
CA PHE A 145 19.01 -10.62 -7.63
C PHE A 145 20.16 -10.52 -8.65
N SER A 146 21.34 -10.05 -8.24
CA SER A 146 22.54 -10.03 -9.10
C SER A 146 22.98 -11.45 -9.50
N GLU A 147 22.88 -12.42 -8.59
CA GLU A 147 23.15 -13.82 -8.88
C GLU A 147 22.16 -14.39 -9.90
N VAL A 148 20.85 -14.18 -9.71
CA VAL A 148 19.81 -14.58 -10.67
C VAL A 148 20.00 -13.89 -12.04
N GLN A 149 20.43 -12.63 -12.07
CA GLN A 149 20.76 -11.93 -13.32
C GLN A 149 21.99 -12.55 -14.03
N GLY A 150 22.97 -13.04 -13.27
CA GLY A 150 24.12 -13.78 -13.79
C GLY A 150 23.71 -15.13 -14.38
N LEU A 151 22.92 -15.91 -13.64
CA LEU A 151 22.38 -17.20 -14.09
C LEU A 151 21.50 -17.06 -15.34
N TYR A 152 20.72 -15.97 -15.44
CA TYR A 152 19.94 -15.66 -16.63
C TYR A 152 20.82 -15.42 -17.86
N LYS A 153 21.92 -14.65 -17.72
CA LYS A 153 22.88 -14.42 -18.81
C LYS A 153 23.50 -15.72 -19.30
N GLN A 154 23.99 -16.56 -18.39
CA GLN A 154 24.54 -17.89 -18.70
C GLN A 154 23.50 -18.77 -19.40
N SER A 155 22.23 -18.74 -18.96
CA SER A 155 21.15 -19.46 -19.65
C SER A 155 20.88 -18.94 -21.07
N THR A 156 21.00 -17.63 -21.31
CA THR A 156 20.87 -17.06 -22.67
C THR A 156 22.09 -17.36 -23.56
N GLU A 157 23.28 -17.43 -22.98
CA GLU A 157 24.52 -17.82 -23.66
C GLU A 157 24.43 -19.30 -24.09
N HIS A 158 24.06 -20.21 -23.20
CA HIS A 158 23.82 -21.62 -23.53
C HIS A 158 22.68 -21.82 -24.55
N ALA A 159 21.63 -21.00 -24.53
CA ALA A 159 20.59 -21.04 -25.57
C ALA A 159 21.12 -20.59 -26.95
N ALA A 160 22.05 -19.64 -26.99
CA ALA A 160 22.72 -19.23 -28.22
C ALA A 160 23.70 -20.32 -28.74
N GLU A 161 24.45 -20.96 -27.85
CA GLU A 161 25.30 -22.12 -28.16
C GLU A 161 24.48 -23.28 -28.76
N GLN A 162 23.34 -23.62 -28.14
CA GLN A 162 22.40 -24.62 -28.66
C GLN A 162 21.84 -24.22 -30.02
N SER A 163 21.48 -22.95 -30.24
CA SER A 163 21.05 -22.45 -31.56
C SER A 163 22.15 -22.58 -32.62
N HIS A 164 23.41 -22.36 -32.26
CA HIS A 164 24.54 -22.57 -33.17
C HIS A 164 24.75 -24.05 -33.51
N LEU A 165 24.66 -24.95 -32.53
CA LEU A 165 24.76 -26.39 -32.76
C LEU A 165 23.62 -26.92 -33.65
N ILE A 166 22.39 -26.46 -33.42
CA ILE A 166 21.23 -26.81 -34.26
C ILE A 166 21.49 -26.39 -35.72
N LYS A 167 21.93 -25.15 -35.97
CA LYS A 167 22.26 -24.67 -37.33
C LYS A 167 23.37 -25.46 -38.01
N GLN A 168 24.37 -25.93 -37.24
CA GLN A 168 25.42 -26.81 -37.78
C GLN A 168 24.84 -28.18 -38.19
N LEU A 169 23.99 -28.78 -37.36
CA LEU A 169 23.31 -30.04 -37.67
C LEU A 169 22.32 -29.91 -38.85
N GLU A 170 21.59 -28.81 -38.94
CA GLU A 170 20.74 -28.47 -40.09
C GLU A 170 21.57 -28.36 -41.39
N GLY A 171 22.73 -27.70 -41.34
CA GLY A 171 23.66 -27.62 -42.48
C GLY A 171 24.16 -29.00 -42.92
N LEU A 172 24.64 -29.83 -41.98
CA LEU A 172 25.08 -31.19 -42.26
C LEU A 172 23.95 -32.09 -42.81
N ASN A 173 22.72 -31.92 -42.32
CA ASN A 173 21.54 -32.62 -42.85
C ASN A 173 21.21 -32.18 -44.28
N LEU A 174 21.28 -30.88 -44.59
CA LEU A 174 21.06 -30.34 -45.94
C LEU A 174 22.12 -30.80 -46.93
N ASP A 175 23.40 -30.84 -46.52
CA ASP A 175 24.48 -31.37 -47.36
C ASP A 175 24.36 -32.89 -47.54
N THR A 176 23.96 -33.64 -46.51
CA THR A 176 23.67 -35.08 -46.61
C THR A 176 22.51 -35.34 -47.60
N GLN A 177 21.42 -34.59 -47.52
CA GLN A 177 20.31 -34.66 -48.48
C GLN A 177 20.76 -34.30 -49.91
N ARG A 178 21.71 -33.37 -50.07
CA ARG A 178 22.27 -33.03 -51.38
C ARG A 178 23.12 -34.16 -51.94
N VAL A 179 23.95 -34.82 -51.14
CA VAL A 179 24.72 -35.99 -51.57
C VAL A 179 23.79 -37.14 -51.98
N LEU A 180 22.73 -37.41 -51.22
CA LEU A 180 21.74 -38.42 -51.56
C LEU A 180 21.02 -38.11 -52.89
N ARG A 181 20.55 -36.86 -53.10
CA ARG A 181 19.95 -36.47 -54.39
C ARG A 181 20.94 -36.56 -55.56
N ASN A 182 22.19 -36.17 -55.36
CA ASN A 182 23.22 -36.32 -56.39
C ASN A 182 23.48 -37.82 -56.73
N GLN A 183 23.33 -38.73 -55.76
CA GLN A 183 23.39 -40.18 -55.99
C GLN A 183 22.14 -40.72 -56.69
N GLU A 184 20.95 -40.23 -56.34
CA GLU A 184 19.68 -40.54 -57.04
C GLU A 184 19.73 -40.06 -58.50
N GLU A 185 20.24 -38.85 -58.74
CA GLU A 185 20.47 -38.27 -60.08
C GLU A 185 21.50 -39.07 -60.88
N ALA A 186 22.61 -39.50 -60.25
CA ALA A 186 23.59 -40.38 -60.90
C ALA A 186 22.99 -41.76 -61.24
N HIS A 187 22.30 -42.42 -60.31
CA HIS A 187 21.69 -43.72 -60.56
C HIS A 187 20.53 -43.68 -61.55
N THR A 188 19.80 -42.56 -61.66
CA THR A 188 18.80 -42.38 -62.71
C THR A 188 19.45 -42.09 -64.07
N ALA A 189 20.56 -41.36 -64.12
CA ALA A 189 21.37 -41.25 -65.34
C ALA A 189 21.89 -42.63 -65.80
N ASP A 190 22.50 -43.41 -64.91
CA ASP A 190 22.95 -44.78 -65.18
C ASP A 190 21.77 -45.65 -65.69
N ALA A 191 20.63 -45.65 -65.00
CA ALA A 191 19.45 -46.41 -65.41
C ALA A 191 18.93 -46.01 -66.81
N THR A 192 18.96 -44.72 -67.16
CA THR A 192 18.58 -44.28 -68.52
C THR A 192 19.63 -44.67 -69.57
N SER A 193 20.91 -44.71 -69.22
CA SER A 193 21.98 -45.21 -70.11
C SER A 193 21.84 -46.71 -70.38
N TYR A 194 21.60 -47.53 -69.35
CA TYR A 194 21.32 -48.96 -69.51
C TYR A 194 20.04 -49.21 -70.32
N GLN A 195 19.01 -48.38 -70.14
CA GLN A 195 17.80 -48.43 -70.98
C GLN A 195 18.08 -48.01 -72.44
N GLY A 196 19.06 -47.13 -72.68
CA GLY A 196 19.57 -46.80 -74.01
C GLY A 196 20.27 -48.00 -74.65
N LEU A 197 21.28 -48.55 -73.99
CA LEU A 197 22.03 -49.73 -74.43
C LEU A 197 21.13 -50.95 -74.70
N TYR A 198 20.09 -51.17 -73.88
CA TYR A 198 19.11 -52.24 -74.13
C TYR A 198 18.28 -51.99 -75.39
N LYS A 199 17.89 -50.73 -75.68
CA LYS A 199 17.20 -50.38 -76.93
C LYS A 199 18.12 -50.60 -78.13
N GLU A 200 19.37 -50.14 -78.07
CA GLU A 200 20.38 -50.33 -79.11
C GLU A 200 20.62 -51.83 -79.38
N LEU A 201 20.85 -52.63 -78.34
CA LEU A 201 21.00 -54.08 -78.46
C LEU A 201 19.76 -54.75 -79.06
N SER A 202 18.55 -54.30 -78.69
CA SER A 202 17.30 -54.82 -79.27
C SER A 202 17.15 -54.46 -80.76
N GLN A 203 17.63 -53.29 -81.18
CA GLN A 203 17.65 -52.86 -82.58
C GLN A 203 18.69 -53.66 -83.37
N CYS A 204 19.88 -53.88 -82.83
CA CYS A 204 20.91 -54.75 -83.43
C CYS A 204 20.40 -56.18 -83.60
N TYR A 205 19.69 -56.73 -82.60
CA TYR A 205 19.07 -58.05 -82.69
C TYR A 205 17.97 -58.10 -83.77
N GLN A 206 17.07 -57.12 -83.84
CA GLN A 206 16.05 -57.04 -84.88
C GLN A 206 16.66 -56.90 -86.28
N ALA A 207 17.72 -56.10 -86.42
CA ALA A 207 18.47 -55.95 -87.67
C ALA A 207 19.11 -57.29 -88.09
N LEU A 208 19.73 -58.03 -87.17
CA LEU A 208 20.31 -59.34 -87.39
C LEU A 208 19.24 -60.38 -87.81
N VAL A 209 18.10 -60.45 -87.12
CA VAL A 209 16.98 -61.32 -87.52
C VAL A 209 16.46 -60.95 -88.91
N SER A 210 16.42 -59.65 -89.25
CA SER A 210 16.00 -59.21 -90.59
C SER A 210 17.02 -59.56 -91.70
N SER A 211 18.32 -59.60 -91.40
CA SER A 211 19.35 -60.01 -92.36
C SER A 211 19.40 -61.53 -92.50
N GLU A 212 19.21 -62.27 -91.41
CA GLU A 212 19.09 -63.73 -91.41
C GLU A 212 17.85 -64.18 -92.21
N ALA A 213 16.72 -63.47 -92.09
CA ALA A 213 15.52 -63.70 -92.91
C ALA A 213 15.79 -63.48 -94.41
N LYS A 214 16.50 -62.41 -94.78
CA LYS A 214 16.92 -62.15 -96.17
C LYS A 214 17.87 -63.21 -96.69
N LEU A 215 18.80 -63.71 -95.87
CA LEU A 215 19.70 -64.80 -96.23
C LEU A 215 18.96 -66.13 -96.41
N ARG A 216 17.89 -66.39 -95.64
CA ARG A 216 16.99 -67.54 -95.88
C ARG A 216 16.23 -67.40 -97.20
N GLN A 217 15.76 -66.20 -97.54
CA GLN A 217 15.11 -65.93 -98.82
C GLN A 217 16.07 -66.15 -100.01
N SER A 218 17.28 -65.57 -99.98
CA SER A 218 18.26 -65.78 -101.06
C SER A 218 18.76 -67.23 -101.14
N HIS A 219 18.84 -67.96 -100.03
CA HIS A 219 19.09 -69.41 -100.06
C HIS A 219 17.93 -70.19 -100.70
N GLN A 220 16.67 -69.80 -100.46
CA GLN A 220 15.52 -70.42 -101.13
C GLN A 220 15.54 -70.13 -102.64
N GLU A 221 15.82 -68.89 -103.05
CA GLU A 221 15.98 -68.49 -104.45
C GLU A 221 17.10 -69.28 -105.14
N LEU A 222 18.29 -69.35 -104.54
CA LEU A 222 19.41 -70.16 -105.05
C LEU A 222 19.07 -71.66 -105.10
N SER A 223 18.34 -72.18 -104.11
CA SER A 223 17.87 -73.57 -104.12
C SER A 223 16.91 -73.85 -105.28
N THR A 224 16.03 -72.91 -105.64
CA THR A 224 15.16 -73.07 -106.83
C THR A 224 15.94 -72.95 -108.13
N GLN A 225 16.98 -72.09 -108.19
CA GLN A 225 17.87 -72.02 -109.36
C GLN A 225 18.69 -73.29 -109.55
N VAL A 226 19.12 -73.96 -108.47
CA VAL A 226 19.80 -75.26 -108.54
C VAL A 226 18.84 -76.33 -109.07
N VAL A 227 17.60 -76.42 -108.57
CA VAL A 227 16.60 -77.37 -109.09
C VAL A 227 16.33 -77.13 -110.59
N GLN A 228 16.17 -75.88 -111.02
CA GLN A 228 16.03 -75.54 -112.45
C GLN A 228 17.26 -75.91 -113.30
N LYS A 229 18.45 -75.96 -112.69
CA LYS A 229 19.68 -76.41 -113.36
C LYS A 229 19.78 -77.93 -113.42
N ASP A 230 19.36 -78.64 -112.37
CA ASP A 230 19.29 -80.09 -112.35
C ASP A 230 18.21 -80.62 -113.32
N GLU A 231 17.09 -79.89 -113.48
CA GLU A 231 16.09 -80.12 -114.52
C GLU A 231 16.71 -79.96 -115.93
N GLN A 232 17.41 -78.86 -116.20
CA GLN A 232 18.12 -78.65 -117.48
C GLN A 232 19.22 -79.69 -117.75
N ILE A 233 19.94 -80.13 -116.71
CA ILE A 233 20.92 -81.22 -116.82
C ILE A 233 20.23 -82.55 -117.13
N SER A 234 19.06 -82.82 -116.54
CA SER A 234 18.26 -84.02 -116.81
C SER A 234 17.71 -84.03 -118.25
N GLU A 235 17.25 -82.88 -118.76
CA GLU A 235 16.86 -82.73 -120.16
C GLU A 235 18.03 -82.96 -121.13
N LEU A 236 19.21 -82.42 -120.83
CA LEU A 236 20.42 -82.63 -121.63
C LEU A 236 20.92 -84.08 -121.57
N GLN A 237 20.81 -84.76 -120.43
CA GLN A 237 21.10 -86.19 -120.30
C GLN A 237 20.12 -87.03 -121.13
N ALA A 238 18.82 -86.70 -121.13
CA ALA A 238 17.83 -87.37 -121.96
C ALA A 238 18.04 -87.11 -123.47
N GLN A 239 18.57 -85.95 -123.86
CA GLN A 239 19.01 -85.68 -125.24
C GLN A 239 20.26 -86.48 -125.61
N LEU A 240 21.23 -86.60 -124.70
CA LEU A 240 22.44 -87.40 -124.90
C LEU A 240 22.13 -88.89 -125.05
N GLN A 241 21.22 -89.44 -124.23
CA GLN A 241 20.73 -90.81 -124.37
C GLN A 241 20.06 -91.03 -125.73
N LYS A 242 19.18 -90.12 -126.19
CA LYS A 242 18.57 -90.21 -127.52
C LYS A 242 19.58 -90.18 -128.67
N GLN A 243 20.69 -89.43 -128.52
CA GLN A 243 21.79 -89.49 -129.49
C GLN A 243 22.56 -90.82 -129.43
N GLN A 244 22.79 -91.38 -128.23
CA GLN A 244 23.42 -92.69 -128.08
C GLN A 244 22.56 -93.83 -128.64
N GLU A 245 21.23 -93.78 -128.45
CA GLU A 245 20.25 -94.69 -129.04
C GLU A 245 20.23 -94.59 -130.59
N GLN A 246 20.30 -93.36 -131.14
CA GLN A 246 20.43 -93.15 -132.59
C GLN A 246 21.75 -93.69 -133.16
N ILE A 247 22.85 -93.64 -132.41
CA ILE A 247 24.14 -94.21 -132.82
C ILE A 247 24.16 -95.74 -132.71
N GLN A 248 23.49 -96.32 -131.71
CA GLN A 248 23.41 -97.78 -131.54
C GLN A 248 22.53 -98.49 -132.57
N LEU A 249 21.63 -97.79 -133.26
CA LEU A 249 20.69 -98.39 -134.22
C LEU A 249 21.23 -98.67 -135.62
N LEU A 250 22.50 -98.36 -135.93
CA LEU A 250 23.06 -98.54 -137.29
C LEU A 250 24.05 -99.71 -137.48
N GLN A 251 24.42 -100.45 -136.43
CA GLN A 251 25.43 -101.53 -136.56
C GLN A 251 25.09 -102.83 -135.82
N GLN A 252 24.71 -103.85 -136.61
CA GLN A 252 24.88 -105.27 -136.25
C GLN A 252 25.69 -105.98 -137.35
N HIS A 253 27.00 -106.19 -137.15
CA HIS A 253 27.65 -107.49 -137.39
C HIS A 253 29.06 -107.54 -136.78
N MET A 254 29.56 -108.77 -136.58
CA MET A 254 30.93 -109.16 -136.23
C MET A 254 31.54 -108.74 -134.87
N GLN A 255 31.62 -109.78 -134.02
CA GLN A 255 32.68 -110.11 -133.04
C GLN A 255 34.13 -109.86 -133.58
N PRO A 256 35.21 -109.83 -132.76
CA PRO A 256 35.34 -110.54 -131.47
C PRO A 256 36.20 -109.83 -130.38
N ALA A 257 36.61 -110.64 -129.40
CA ALA A 257 37.82 -110.53 -128.55
C ALA A 257 37.75 -109.66 -127.29
N ALA A 258 38.19 -110.26 -126.18
CA ALA A 258 38.20 -109.69 -124.85
C ALA A 258 39.47 -108.88 -124.56
N LEU A 259 39.35 -107.84 -123.72
CA LEU A 259 40.39 -107.37 -122.80
C LEU A 259 39.73 -106.50 -121.71
N SER A 260 39.94 -106.82 -120.43
CA SER A 260 39.40 -106.06 -119.29
C SER A 260 40.50 -105.79 -118.24
N PRO A 261 41.06 -104.57 -118.19
CA PRO A 261 42.02 -104.15 -117.16
C PRO A 261 41.28 -103.59 -115.92
N ASN A 262 41.55 -104.04 -114.70
CA ASN A 262 42.74 -103.74 -113.87
C ASN A 262 42.69 -102.30 -113.28
N ARG A 263 42.07 -102.12 -112.09
CA ARG A 263 42.70 -102.05 -110.74
C ARG A 263 43.52 -100.78 -110.44
N GLN A 264 43.18 -100.11 -109.32
CA GLN A 264 44.04 -99.26 -108.45
C GLN A 264 44.56 -97.98 -109.17
N THR A 265 44.76 -96.78 -108.58
CA THR A 265 45.38 -96.33 -107.31
C THR A 265 44.75 -94.97 -106.89
N ASN A 266 44.64 -94.56 -105.61
CA ASN A 266 45.66 -94.13 -104.62
C ASN A 266 46.31 -92.74 -104.87
N PHE A 267 46.64 -92.02 -103.79
CA PHE A 267 47.11 -90.60 -103.68
C PHE A 267 46.04 -89.51 -103.91
N LYS A 268 46.08 -88.26 -103.38
CA LYS A 268 46.62 -87.58 -102.15
C LYS A 268 47.02 -86.14 -102.52
N GLN A 269 46.64 -85.14 -101.70
CA GLN A 269 47.22 -83.77 -101.65
C GLN A 269 47.04 -82.94 -102.96
N PHE A 270 47.19 -81.61 -103.02
CA PHE A 270 47.40 -80.53 -102.04
C PHE A 270 46.84 -79.20 -102.64
N ALA A 271 46.63 -78.09 -101.93
CA ALA A 271 46.84 -77.80 -100.50
C ALA A 271 45.57 -77.20 -99.84
N ALA A 272 45.41 -75.94 -99.37
CA ALA A 272 46.27 -74.74 -99.37
C ALA A 272 46.07 -73.87 -98.10
N ALA A 273 46.97 -72.92 -97.92
CA ALA A 273 47.09 -71.89 -96.87
C ALA A 273 47.76 -70.64 -97.53
N PRO A 274 48.08 -69.49 -96.88
CA PRO A 274 48.22 -69.16 -95.44
C PRO A 274 47.27 -67.97 -95.05
N SER A 275 47.42 -67.17 -93.97
CA SER A 275 48.56 -66.89 -93.07
C SER A 275 48.17 -66.29 -91.72
N ASP A 276 49.07 -66.47 -90.75
CA ASP A 276 49.40 -65.71 -89.52
C ASP A 276 48.82 -64.28 -89.39
N ARG A 277 48.61 -63.71 -88.18
CA ARG A 277 49.70 -63.49 -87.18
C ARG A 277 49.24 -63.03 -85.77
N ALA A 278 50.07 -63.39 -84.77
CA ALA A 278 50.35 -62.71 -83.48
C ALA A 278 49.20 -62.56 -82.43
N SER A 279 49.37 -62.98 -81.15
CA SER A 279 50.29 -62.55 -80.06
C SER A 279 49.71 -61.35 -79.27
N THR A 280 49.74 -61.25 -77.92
CA THR A 280 50.44 -62.00 -76.84
C THR A 280 49.77 -61.78 -75.47
N GLN A 281 49.99 -62.66 -74.48
CA GLN A 281 49.87 -62.43 -73.00
C GLN A 281 48.44 -62.10 -72.46
N SER A 282 47.88 -62.70 -71.39
CA SER A 282 48.33 -62.97 -70.00
C SER A 282 48.54 -61.68 -69.18
N SER A 283 47.92 -61.44 -68.02
CA SER A 283 47.26 -62.33 -67.03
C SER A 283 46.27 -61.55 -66.13
N ASP A 284 45.51 -62.24 -65.27
CA ASP A 284 45.10 -61.73 -63.94
C ASP A 284 46.36 -61.37 -63.09
N PRO A 285 46.32 -60.45 -62.10
CA PRO A 285 45.20 -60.17 -61.17
C PRO A 285 44.98 -58.68 -60.79
N GLY A 286 44.18 -58.38 -59.75
CA GLY A 286 44.19 -57.09 -59.01
C GLY A 286 45.26 -57.02 -57.90
N PRO A 287 45.22 -56.09 -56.91
CA PRO A 287 44.21 -55.04 -56.63
C PRO A 287 44.79 -53.62 -56.29
N GLU A 288 43.93 -52.73 -55.75
CA GLU A 288 44.19 -51.57 -54.83
C GLU A 288 44.94 -50.25 -55.22
N ASP A 289 44.21 -49.14 -54.99
CA ASP A 289 44.61 -47.87 -54.30
C ASP A 289 45.36 -46.69 -55.00
N ARG A 290 45.06 -45.46 -54.50
CA ARG A 290 45.78 -44.15 -54.53
C ARG A 290 45.65 -43.09 -55.65
N HIS A 291 44.90 -42.04 -55.28
CA HIS A 291 45.18 -40.58 -55.35
C HIS A 291 45.32 -39.78 -56.69
N PHE A 292 44.47 -38.74 -56.79
CA PHE A 292 44.74 -37.30 -57.09
C PHE A 292 46.05 -36.88 -57.81
N PRO A 293 46.01 -35.91 -58.79
CA PRO A 293 45.75 -34.50 -58.43
C PRO A 293 45.08 -33.54 -59.45
N GLN A 294 44.23 -32.67 -58.90
CA GLN A 294 44.19 -31.19 -59.08
C GLN A 294 44.84 -30.54 -60.33
N ARG A 295 44.03 -29.88 -61.19
CA ARG A 295 44.36 -28.54 -61.75
C ARG A 295 43.18 -27.78 -62.39
N SER A 296 42.89 -26.61 -61.85
CA SER A 296 42.42 -25.41 -62.59
C SER A 296 43.67 -24.54 -62.93
N PRO A 297 43.60 -23.38 -63.63
CA PRO A 297 42.43 -22.66 -64.17
C PRO A 297 42.59 -22.15 -65.63
N SER A 298 41.55 -21.50 -66.17
CA SER A 298 41.65 -20.52 -67.26
C SER A 298 40.59 -19.42 -67.08
N SER A 299 40.78 -18.23 -67.67
CA SER A 299 40.05 -17.02 -67.24
C SER A 299 39.43 -16.17 -68.37
N VAL A 300 38.31 -15.53 -68.03
CA VAL A 300 37.81 -14.24 -68.55
C VAL A 300 37.54 -14.11 -70.06
N LYS A 301 36.25 -13.99 -70.42
CA LYS A 301 35.69 -12.68 -70.85
C LYS A 301 34.16 -12.62 -70.68
N ARG A 302 33.56 -11.46 -71.03
CA ARG A 302 32.22 -11.01 -70.61
C ARG A 302 31.50 -10.33 -71.79
N LEU A 303 30.23 -10.69 -72.06
CA LEU A 303 29.08 -9.77 -72.31
C LEU A 303 27.84 -10.48 -72.91
N GLN A 304 26.66 -10.00 -72.51
CA GLN A 304 25.34 -10.02 -73.17
C GLN A 304 24.71 -11.36 -73.63
N GLY A 305 23.48 -11.62 -73.15
CA GLY A 305 22.59 -12.72 -73.57
C GLY A 305 21.63 -13.11 -72.45
N ALA A 306 20.32 -12.90 -72.63
CA ALA A 306 19.34 -13.05 -71.55
C ALA A 306 18.91 -14.52 -71.31
N PRO A 307 18.86 -15.02 -70.06
CA PRO A 307 18.25 -16.29 -69.73
C PRO A 307 16.72 -16.13 -69.57
N VAL A 308 15.94 -16.92 -70.31
CA VAL A 308 14.48 -16.93 -70.24
C VAL A 308 14.01 -17.59 -68.94
N GLN A 309 13.26 -16.86 -68.10
CA GLN A 309 12.50 -17.51 -67.03
C GLN A 309 11.26 -18.23 -67.61
N ARG A 310 11.16 -19.54 -67.33
CA ARG A 310 9.94 -20.34 -67.55
C ARG A 310 9.56 -21.09 -66.27
N SER A 311 8.93 -20.37 -65.35
CA SER A 311 8.14 -20.97 -64.26
C SER A 311 6.67 -20.63 -64.48
N ARG A 312 5.88 -21.60 -64.95
CA ARG A 312 4.43 -21.45 -65.13
C ARG A 312 3.71 -21.86 -63.86
N SER A 313 3.30 -20.90 -63.03
CA SER A 313 2.25 -21.09 -62.03
C SER A 313 0.94 -20.48 -62.55
N LEU A 314 -0.14 -21.27 -62.57
CA LEU A 314 -1.43 -20.82 -63.09
C LEU A 314 -2.28 -20.20 -61.97
N SER A 315 -2.56 -18.90 -62.08
CA SER A 315 -3.68 -18.22 -61.41
C SER A 315 -4.00 -16.91 -62.16
N PRO A 316 -5.25 -16.40 -62.11
CA PRO A 316 -5.71 -15.41 -63.10
C PRO A 316 -5.15 -13.99 -62.90
N ALA A 317 -4.71 -13.37 -63.99
CA ALA A 317 -4.32 -11.95 -64.01
C ALA A 317 -5.54 -11.05 -64.22
N GLY A 318 -6.02 -10.41 -63.14
CA GLY A 318 -7.19 -9.53 -63.15
C GLY A 318 -6.87 -8.06 -62.84
N SER A 319 -6.73 -7.26 -63.91
CA SER A 319 -6.57 -5.79 -63.94
C SER A 319 -5.33 -5.18 -63.27
N VAL A 320 -4.64 -4.30 -64.00
CA VAL A 320 -3.52 -3.48 -63.50
C VAL A 320 -4.06 -2.12 -63.05
N GLY A 321 -4.00 -1.87 -61.74
CA GLY A 321 -4.37 -0.59 -61.12
C GLY A 321 -4.42 -0.70 -59.60
N LEU A 322 -4.12 0.39 -58.90
CA LEU A 322 -4.23 0.52 -57.43
C LEU A 322 -3.42 -0.51 -56.60
N GLY A 323 -2.11 -0.60 -56.84
CA GLY A 323 -1.17 -1.43 -56.05
C GLY A 323 -1.02 -1.05 -54.56
N SER A 324 -1.66 0.03 -54.09
CA SER A 324 -1.67 0.45 -52.68
C SER A 324 -2.84 -0.17 -51.89
N GLY A 325 -4.05 -0.19 -52.47
CA GLY A 325 -5.28 -0.58 -51.76
C GLY A 325 -5.23 -2.00 -51.18
N ARG A 326 -4.88 -2.99 -52.01
CA ARG A 326 -4.75 -4.39 -51.56
C ARG A 326 -3.69 -4.59 -50.46
N ARG A 327 -2.68 -3.72 -50.40
CA ARG A 327 -1.65 -3.74 -49.34
C ARG A 327 -2.23 -3.23 -48.02
N ILE A 328 -2.95 -2.11 -48.07
CA ILE A 328 -3.64 -1.52 -46.92
C ILE A 328 -4.72 -2.48 -46.39
N GLU A 329 -5.49 -3.15 -47.26
CA GLU A 329 -6.43 -4.20 -46.88
C GLU A 329 -5.74 -5.40 -46.21
N ALA A 330 -4.61 -5.87 -46.73
CA ALA A 330 -3.86 -6.96 -46.11
C ALA A 330 -3.29 -6.54 -44.74
N GLU A 331 -2.75 -5.33 -44.64
CA GLU A 331 -2.27 -4.73 -43.39
C GLU A 331 -3.41 -4.47 -42.39
N GLN A 332 -4.64 -4.24 -42.84
CA GLN A 332 -5.84 -4.19 -41.99
C GLN A 332 -6.21 -5.59 -41.48
N ARG A 333 -6.37 -6.57 -42.39
CA ARG A 333 -6.69 -7.97 -42.01
C ARG A 333 -5.64 -8.58 -41.07
N ILE A 334 -4.36 -8.22 -41.20
CA ILE A 334 -3.30 -8.61 -40.26
C ILE A 334 -3.56 -8.02 -38.87
N ARG A 335 -3.85 -6.72 -38.76
CA ARG A 335 -4.17 -6.06 -37.47
C ARG A 335 -5.46 -6.59 -36.84
N ASP A 336 -6.48 -6.90 -37.63
CA ASP A 336 -7.72 -7.52 -37.14
C ASP A 336 -7.46 -8.92 -36.55
N LEU A 337 -6.58 -9.71 -37.19
CA LEU A 337 -6.13 -11.01 -36.67
C LEU A 337 -5.22 -10.88 -35.44
N GLU A 338 -4.38 -9.85 -35.37
CA GLU A 338 -3.58 -9.53 -34.18
C GLU A 338 -4.47 -9.15 -32.99
N GLU A 339 -5.48 -8.29 -33.19
CA GLU A 339 -6.47 -7.96 -32.16
C GLU A 339 -7.27 -9.19 -31.70
N LEU A 340 -7.72 -10.04 -32.65
CA LEU A 340 -8.41 -11.28 -32.32
C LEU A 340 -7.51 -12.23 -31.51
N LEU A 341 -6.23 -12.35 -31.87
CA LEU A 341 -5.25 -13.15 -31.15
C LEU A 341 -5.02 -12.62 -29.73
N GLN A 342 -4.90 -11.30 -29.53
CA GLN A 342 -4.81 -10.69 -28.19
C GLN A 342 -6.07 -10.96 -27.36
N LEU A 343 -7.26 -10.90 -27.97
CA LEU A 343 -8.52 -11.23 -27.30
C LEU A 343 -8.61 -12.71 -26.91
N LYS A 344 -8.14 -13.64 -27.76
CA LYS A 344 -8.03 -15.07 -27.42
C LYS A 344 -7.00 -15.38 -26.34
N ILE A 345 -5.90 -14.61 -26.26
CA ILE A 345 -4.96 -14.66 -25.13
C ILE A 345 -5.69 -14.24 -23.85
N GLY A 346 -6.42 -13.11 -23.88
CA GLY A 346 -7.23 -12.61 -22.76
C GLY A 346 -8.32 -13.59 -22.29
N GLU A 347 -9.02 -14.26 -23.22
CA GLU A 347 -9.97 -15.34 -22.92
C GLU A 347 -9.28 -16.50 -22.17
N ASN A 348 -8.15 -16.97 -22.69
CA ASN A 348 -7.35 -18.01 -22.04
C ASN A 348 -6.75 -17.56 -20.69
N GLU A 349 -6.50 -16.26 -20.49
CA GLU A 349 -6.09 -15.74 -19.19
C GLU A 349 -7.24 -15.71 -18.18
N GLU A 350 -8.44 -15.22 -18.53
CA GLU A 350 -9.58 -15.23 -17.60
C GLU A 350 -10.02 -16.66 -17.27
N LEU A 351 -9.91 -17.60 -18.21
CA LEU A 351 -10.06 -19.04 -17.96
C LEU A 351 -9.04 -19.56 -16.92
N ARG A 352 -7.75 -19.24 -17.09
CA ARG A 352 -6.70 -19.58 -16.11
C ARG A 352 -6.95 -18.95 -14.75
N LYS A 353 -7.23 -17.65 -14.70
CA LYS A 353 -7.56 -16.89 -13.47
C LYS A 353 -8.79 -17.47 -12.76
N ALA A 354 -9.85 -17.85 -13.49
CA ALA A 354 -11.04 -18.48 -12.92
C ALA A 354 -10.73 -19.88 -12.34
N HIS A 355 -9.94 -20.68 -13.05
CA HIS A 355 -9.50 -21.99 -12.57
C HIS A 355 -8.62 -21.88 -11.32
N ASP A 356 -7.64 -20.97 -11.30
CA ASP A 356 -6.76 -20.78 -10.14
C ASP A 356 -7.51 -20.23 -8.93
N LYS A 357 -8.44 -19.27 -9.08
CA LYS A 357 -9.34 -18.86 -7.99
C LYS A 357 -10.18 -20.03 -7.46
N ARG A 358 -10.66 -20.93 -8.33
CA ARG A 358 -11.41 -22.14 -7.93
C ARG A 358 -10.51 -23.12 -7.15
N ARG A 359 -9.26 -23.28 -7.59
CA ARG A 359 -8.22 -24.06 -6.92
C ARG A 359 -7.83 -23.46 -5.57
N GLU A 360 -7.73 -22.15 -5.44
CA GLU A 360 -7.53 -21.43 -4.16
C GLU A 360 -8.71 -21.66 -3.21
N ARG A 361 -9.96 -21.49 -3.68
CA ARG A 361 -11.17 -21.81 -2.91
C ARG A 361 -11.14 -23.26 -2.39
N LEU A 362 -10.78 -24.22 -3.25
CA LEU A 362 -10.64 -25.63 -2.87
C LEU A 362 -9.50 -25.85 -1.86
N CYS A 363 -8.33 -25.22 -2.06
CA CYS A 363 -7.20 -25.31 -1.13
C CYS A 363 -7.55 -24.76 0.25
N LEU A 364 -8.26 -23.62 0.31
CA LEU A 364 -8.73 -23.02 1.56
C LEU A 364 -9.72 -23.94 2.30
N VAL A 365 -10.68 -24.53 1.58
CA VAL A 365 -11.60 -25.53 2.16
C VAL A 365 -10.83 -26.76 2.66
N GLN A 366 -9.85 -27.25 1.91
CA GLN A 366 -9.00 -28.36 2.35
C GLN A 366 -8.13 -28.02 3.58
N THR A 367 -7.58 -26.81 3.67
CA THR A 367 -6.83 -26.37 4.86
C THR A 367 -7.73 -26.20 6.07
N ASN A 368 -8.94 -25.67 5.88
CA ASN A 368 -9.93 -25.53 6.95
C ASN A 368 -10.44 -26.89 7.44
N TYR A 369 -10.61 -27.87 6.54
CA TYR A 369 -10.94 -29.23 6.94
C TYR A 369 -9.77 -29.94 7.65
N LYS A 370 -8.52 -29.64 7.27
CA LYS A 370 -7.33 -30.12 8.00
C LYS A 370 -7.25 -29.52 9.41
N THR A 371 -7.37 -28.19 9.56
CA THR A 371 -7.32 -27.56 10.89
C THR A 371 -8.49 -27.98 11.78
N ILE A 372 -9.71 -28.11 11.26
CA ILE A 372 -10.85 -28.66 12.04
C ILE A 372 -10.58 -30.12 12.45
N ARG A 373 -10.06 -30.96 11.56
CA ARG A 373 -9.72 -32.35 11.88
C ARG A 373 -8.61 -32.44 12.93
N ASP A 374 -7.58 -31.60 12.84
CA ASP A 374 -6.45 -31.63 13.76
C ASP A 374 -6.81 -31.00 15.12
N GLN A 375 -7.69 -29.99 15.14
CA GLN A 375 -8.36 -29.50 16.36
C GLN A 375 -9.25 -30.57 16.99
N MET A 376 -9.98 -31.37 16.21
CA MET A 376 -10.74 -32.52 16.74
C MET A 376 -9.81 -33.55 17.38
N LYS A 377 -8.70 -33.92 16.71
CA LYS A 377 -7.68 -34.81 17.30
C LYS A 377 -7.02 -34.22 18.55
N GLU A 378 -6.85 -32.91 18.62
CA GLU A 378 -6.27 -32.22 19.79
C GLU A 378 -7.25 -32.19 20.96
N MET A 379 -8.54 -31.96 20.69
CA MET A 379 -9.64 -32.14 21.65
C MET A 379 -9.75 -33.61 22.11
N GLU A 380 -9.64 -34.58 21.21
CA GLU A 380 -9.64 -36.02 21.53
C GLU A 380 -8.43 -36.42 22.39
N LYS A 381 -7.22 -35.94 22.06
CA LYS A 381 -6.00 -36.15 22.86
C LYS A 381 -6.08 -35.50 24.24
N SER A 382 -6.62 -34.28 24.34
CA SER A 382 -6.83 -33.59 25.62
C SER A 382 -8.00 -34.17 26.43
N HIS A 383 -8.89 -34.95 25.82
CA HIS A 383 -9.83 -35.82 26.53
C HIS A 383 -9.23 -37.17 26.95
N GLY A 384 -8.05 -37.54 26.46
CA GLY A 384 -7.29 -38.72 26.90
C GLY A 384 -6.61 -38.57 28.25
N LEU A 385 -6.47 -37.35 28.77
CA LEU A 385 -5.95 -37.06 30.11
C LEU A 385 -6.92 -36.13 30.85
N SER A 386 -7.52 -36.65 31.93
CA SER A 386 -8.63 -36.04 32.68
C SER A 386 -9.95 -35.97 31.91
N GLY A 387 -10.97 -36.67 32.43
CA GLY A 387 -12.36 -36.62 31.96
C GLY A 387 -13.09 -35.31 32.30
N GLY A 388 -12.42 -34.18 32.10
CA GLY A 388 -12.96 -32.84 32.34
C GLY A 388 -14.09 -32.51 31.36
N ARG A 389 -15.33 -32.88 31.69
CA ARG A 389 -16.50 -32.20 31.14
C ARG A 389 -16.34 -30.72 31.46
N LYS A 390 -16.15 -29.86 30.44
CA LYS A 390 -16.34 -28.41 30.59
C LYS A 390 -17.70 -28.23 31.26
N GLN A 391 -17.74 -27.61 32.44
CA GLN A 391 -18.98 -27.53 33.22
C GLN A 391 -20.07 -26.93 32.32
N ARG A 392 -21.10 -27.73 32.03
CA ARG A 392 -22.35 -27.20 31.50
C ARG A 392 -22.89 -26.29 32.61
N PRO A 393 -23.17 -24.99 32.34
CA PRO A 393 -23.75 -24.10 33.35
C PRO A 393 -24.95 -24.79 33.98
N GLU A 394 -24.99 -24.78 35.32
CA GLU A 394 -25.86 -25.68 36.07
C GLU A 394 -27.33 -25.46 35.71
N PRO A 395 -28.21 -26.48 35.74
CA PRO A 395 -29.60 -26.37 35.27
C PRO A 395 -30.50 -25.37 36.01
N TRP A 396 -29.97 -24.63 36.99
CA TRP A 396 -30.58 -23.44 37.60
C TRP A 396 -30.03 -22.11 37.04
N GLN A 397 -28.75 -22.04 36.67
CA GLN A 397 -28.14 -20.86 36.04
C GLN A 397 -28.77 -20.58 34.67
N LEU A 398 -29.10 -21.65 33.93
CA LEU A 398 -29.80 -21.57 32.64
C LEU A 398 -31.32 -21.32 32.74
N ARG A 399 -31.88 -21.00 33.91
CA ARG A 399 -33.34 -20.76 34.07
C ARG A 399 -33.77 -19.31 33.85
N GLN A 400 -32.85 -18.36 33.80
CA GLN A 400 -33.18 -16.96 33.48
C GLN A 400 -33.35 -16.72 31.97
N GLU A 401 -32.81 -17.60 31.13
CA GLU A 401 -32.96 -17.54 29.68
C GLU A 401 -33.80 -18.72 29.19
N ASN A 402 -34.62 -18.49 28.15
CA ASN A 402 -35.35 -19.57 27.50
C ASN A 402 -34.35 -20.43 26.70
N SER A 403 -33.81 -21.49 27.30
CA SER A 403 -32.79 -22.38 26.70
C SER A 403 -33.14 -22.77 25.26
N ASP A 404 -34.40 -23.11 25.04
CA ASP A 404 -34.88 -23.64 23.77
C ASP A 404 -35.03 -22.52 22.73
N ALA A 405 -35.29 -21.28 23.16
CA ALA A 405 -35.21 -20.11 22.29
C ALA A 405 -33.75 -19.85 21.89
N VAL A 406 -32.80 -19.87 22.84
CA VAL A 406 -31.37 -19.70 22.54
C VAL A 406 -30.84 -20.80 21.62
N TRP A 407 -31.26 -22.06 21.79
CA TRP A 407 -30.92 -23.15 20.86
C TRP A 407 -31.58 -22.99 19.50
N ASN A 408 -32.83 -22.52 19.42
CA ASN A 408 -33.50 -22.25 18.15
C ASN A 408 -32.87 -21.07 17.39
N GLU A 409 -32.53 -19.97 18.07
CA GLU A 409 -31.80 -18.84 17.48
C GLU A 409 -30.39 -19.26 17.05
N LEU A 410 -29.66 -20.02 17.88
CA LEU A 410 -28.34 -20.54 17.50
C LEU A 410 -28.43 -21.53 16.31
N ALA A 411 -29.49 -22.32 16.21
CA ALA A 411 -29.75 -23.20 15.06
C ALA A 411 -30.15 -22.39 13.81
N TYR A 412 -30.98 -21.36 13.97
CA TYR A 412 -31.36 -20.42 12.91
C TYR A 412 -30.11 -19.71 12.37
N MET A 413 -29.31 -19.09 13.23
CA MET A 413 -28.07 -18.40 12.85
C MET A 413 -27.02 -19.35 12.26
N LYS A 414 -26.90 -20.60 12.76
CA LYS A 414 -26.05 -21.63 12.11
C LYS A 414 -26.54 -22.00 10.71
N ASN A 415 -27.85 -22.09 10.51
CA ASN A 415 -28.43 -22.41 9.20
C ASN A 415 -28.41 -21.21 8.24
N LEU A 416 -28.57 -19.98 8.75
CA LEU A 416 -28.39 -18.74 8.01
C LEU A 416 -26.93 -18.57 7.58
N ASN A 417 -25.97 -18.75 8.48
CA ASN A 417 -24.54 -18.72 8.14
C ASN A 417 -24.18 -19.80 7.11
N ARG A 418 -24.72 -21.03 7.22
CA ARG A 418 -24.54 -22.08 6.20
C ARG A 418 -25.07 -21.63 4.82
N LYS A 419 -26.28 -21.09 4.76
CA LYS A 419 -26.87 -20.54 3.53
C LYS A 419 -26.01 -19.42 2.95
N LEU A 420 -25.68 -18.41 3.73
CA LEU A 420 -24.82 -17.30 3.33
C LEU A 420 -23.43 -17.77 2.86
N THR A 421 -22.84 -18.81 3.45
CA THR A 421 -21.58 -19.39 2.94
C THR A 421 -21.75 -20.15 1.63
N ALA A 422 -22.87 -20.83 1.42
CA ALA A 422 -23.16 -21.51 0.16
C ALA A 422 -23.46 -20.50 -0.96
N GLU A 423 -24.31 -19.50 -0.67
CA GLU A 423 -24.64 -18.37 -1.55
C GLU A 423 -23.38 -17.57 -1.91
N LYS A 424 -22.48 -17.29 -0.95
CA LYS A 424 -21.19 -16.63 -1.22
C LYS A 424 -20.28 -17.44 -2.14
N VAL A 425 -20.27 -18.77 -2.02
CA VAL A 425 -19.47 -19.64 -2.92
C VAL A 425 -20.12 -19.71 -4.31
N ALA A 426 -21.43 -19.87 -4.39
CA ALA A 426 -22.18 -19.87 -5.65
C ALA A 426 -21.98 -18.57 -6.42
N LEU A 427 -22.19 -17.41 -5.78
CA LEU A 427 -21.95 -16.08 -6.38
C LEU A 427 -20.50 -15.88 -6.81
N ALA A 428 -19.52 -16.46 -6.10
CA ALA A 428 -18.12 -16.40 -6.50
C ALA A 428 -17.81 -17.28 -7.73
N GLU A 429 -18.49 -18.43 -7.88
CA GLU A 429 -18.40 -19.25 -9.10
C GLU A 429 -19.16 -18.61 -10.27
N GLU A 430 -20.35 -18.05 -10.05
CA GLU A 430 -21.12 -17.27 -11.04
C GLU A 430 -20.33 -16.04 -11.54
N LEU A 431 -19.67 -15.28 -10.66
CA LEU A 431 -18.85 -14.14 -11.06
C LEU A 431 -17.61 -14.53 -11.88
N ASP A 432 -16.97 -15.65 -11.57
CA ASP A 432 -15.85 -16.13 -12.38
C ASP A 432 -16.32 -16.75 -13.72
N MET A 433 -17.48 -17.41 -13.74
CA MET A 433 -18.16 -17.86 -14.98
C MET A 433 -18.53 -16.67 -15.88
N LEU A 434 -19.14 -15.62 -15.34
CA LEU A 434 -19.54 -14.42 -16.09
C LEU A 434 -18.35 -13.62 -16.61
N ARG A 435 -17.20 -13.62 -15.91
CA ARG A 435 -15.94 -13.06 -16.43
C ARG A 435 -15.48 -13.81 -17.68
N VAL A 436 -15.37 -15.14 -17.59
CA VAL A 436 -15.01 -16.02 -18.71
C VAL A 436 -15.99 -15.85 -19.88
N GLN A 437 -17.29 -15.91 -19.62
CA GLN A 437 -18.33 -15.69 -20.64
C GLN A 437 -18.14 -14.33 -21.31
N SER A 438 -17.96 -13.24 -20.54
CA SER A 438 -17.74 -11.92 -21.14
C SER A 438 -16.46 -11.83 -21.97
N ALA A 439 -15.41 -12.60 -21.65
CA ALA A 439 -14.18 -12.64 -22.44
C ALA A 439 -14.43 -13.38 -23.76
N MET A 440 -15.04 -14.56 -23.69
CA MET A 440 -15.47 -15.33 -24.86
C MET A 440 -16.42 -14.52 -25.76
N ASP A 441 -17.43 -13.84 -25.19
CA ASP A 441 -18.37 -12.97 -25.90
C ASP A 441 -17.66 -11.85 -26.67
N ARG A 442 -16.62 -11.23 -26.08
CA ARG A 442 -15.78 -10.22 -26.77
C ARG A 442 -15.01 -10.82 -27.94
N THR A 443 -14.50 -12.05 -27.80
CA THR A 443 -13.78 -12.72 -28.90
C THR A 443 -14.73 -13.10 -30.02
N THR A 444 -15.88 -13.72 -29.72
CA THR A 444 -16.88 -14.12 -30.71
C THR A 444 -17.53 -12.92 -31.38
N ALA A 445 -17.71 -11.80 -30.67
CA ALA A 445 -18.18 -10.55 -31.28
C ALA A 445 -17.19 -10.00 -32.32
N LYS A 446 -15.87 -10.15 -32.07
CA LYS A 446 -14.81 -9.76 -33.02
C LYS A 446 -14.68 -10.75 -34.19
N GLU A 447 -14.79 -12.05 -33.95
CA GLU A 447 -14.89 -13.07 -35.02
C GLU A 447 -16.08 -12.78 -35.94
N LEU A 448 -17.28 -12.56 -35.38
CA LEU A 448 -18.48 -12.21 -36.13
C LEU A 448 -18.34 -10.87 -36.86
N HIS A 449 -17.66 -9.88 -36.27
CA HIS A 449 -17.37 -8.63 -36.95
C HIS A 449 -16.45 -8.85 -38.16
N MET A 450 -15.40 -9.65 -38.04
CA MET A 450 -14.53 -10.03 -39.16
C MET A 450 -15.27 -10.79 -40.25
N CYS A 451 -16.17 -11.73 -39.89
CA CYS A 451 -17.04 -12.40 -40.85
C CYS A 451 -17.91 -11.39 -41.60
N LEU A 452 -18.57 -10.48 -40.90
CA LEU A 452 -19.44 -9.47 -41.52
C LEU A 452 -18.65 -8.45 -42.38
N THR A 453 -17.42 -8.09 -42.03
CA THR A 453 -16.57 -7.25 -42.89
C THR A 453 -16.06 -8.00 -44.11
N ASN A 454 -15.76 -9.30 -43.99
CA ASN A 454 -15.40 -10.14 -45.14
C ASN A 454 -16.61 -10.33 -46.08
N ASP A 455 -17.79 -10.67 -45.55
CA ASP A 455 -19.05 -10.74 -46.31
C ASP A 455 -19.32 -9.42 -47.05
N HIS A 456 -19.12 -8.28 -46.37
CA HIS A 456 -19.28 -6.96 -46.98
C HIS A 456 -18.25 -6.68 -48.09
N GLN A 457 -16.98 -7.05 -47.89
CA GLN A 457 -15.94 -6.93 -48.91
C GLN A 457 -16.20 -7.85 -50.11
N GLU A 458 -16.67 -9.08 -49.90
CA GLU A 458 -17.11 -9.98 -50.96
C GLU A 458 -18.32 -9.43 -51.71
N LEU A 459 -19.30 -8.84 -51.03
CA LEU A 459 -20.46 -8.20 -51.67
C LEU A 459 -20.04 -6.97 -52.47
N LEU A 460 -19.09 -6.16 -51.99
CA LEU A 460 -18.52 -5.05 -52.77
C LEU A 460 -17.75 -5.54 -54.00
N GLN A 461 -17.01 -6.65 -53.89
CA GLN A 461 -16.33 -7.28 -55.04
C GLN A 461 -17.35 -7.79 -56.07
N LYS A 462 -18.39 -8.53 -55.65
CA LYS A 462 -19.47 -9.02 -56.52
C LYS A 462 -20.23 -7.86 -57.18
N MET A 463 -20.53 -6.79 -56.46
CA MET A 463 -21.12 -5.56 -57.02
C MET A 463 -20.21 -4.85 -58.03
N ALA A 464 -18.88 -4.86 -57.81
CA ALA A 464 -17.91 -4.29 -58.74
C ALA A 464 -17.73 -5.16 -60.00
N GLU A 465 -17.81 -6.48 -59.86
CA GLU A 465 -17.83 -7.43 -60.97
C GLU A 465 -19.11 -7.28 -61.80
N GLU A 466 -20.28 -7.22 -61.16
CA GLU A 466 -21.57 -6.93 -61.81
C GLU A 466 -21.59 -5.56 -62.53
N GLN A 467 -20.87 -4.56 -62.02
CA GLN A 467 -20.72 -3.26 -62.71
C GLN A 467 -19.68 -3.27 -63.85
N GLN A 468 -18.69 -4.17 -63.83
CA GLN A 468 -17.77 -4.35 -64.96
C GLN A 468 -18.37 -5.19 -66.09
N VAL A 469 -19.38 -6.02 -65.81
CA VAL A 469 -20.23 -6.63 -66.84
C VAL A 469 -21.08 -5.54 -67.50
N LYS A 470 -20.55 -4.97 -68.59
CA LYS A 470 -21.22 -3.92 -69.37
C LYS A 470 -22.64 -4.38 -69.76
N SER A 471 -23.62 -3.58 -69.35
CA SER A 471 -25.05 -3.86 -69.43
C SER A 471 -25.52 -4.36 -70.81
N SER A 472 -26.33 -5.41 -70.82
CA SER A 472 -27.11 -5.84 -71.99
C SER A 472 -28.44 -6.47 -71.55
N THR A 473 -29.53 -5.87 -72.04
CA THR A 473 -30.96 -6.20 -71.80
C THR A 473 -31.52 -5.94 -70.38
N PRO A 474 -32.78 -5.46 -70.26
CA PRO A 474 -33.39 -5.10 -68.98
C PRO A 474 -34.17 -6.26 -68.34
N ILE A 475 -33.92 -6.52 -67.05
CA ILE A 475 -34.68 -7.50 -66.26
C ILE A 475 -36.05 -6.92 -65.90
N LYS A 476 -37.13 -7.60 -66.30
CA LYS A 476 -38.52 -7.22 -65.97
C LYS A 476 -38.77 -7.30 -64.45
N PRO A 477 -39.63 -6.42 -63.89
CA PRO A 477 -39.78 -6.31 -62.44
C PRO A 477 -40.32 -7.60 -61.81
N PRO A 478 -39.71 -8.12 -60.72
CA PRO A 478 -40.20 -9.36 -60.12
C PRO A 478 -41.48 -9.13 -59.30
N LEU A 479 -42.22 -10.22 -59.07
CA LEU A 479 -43.35 -10.30 -58.14
C LEU A 479 -42.94 -10.16 -56.64
N SER A 480 -41.72 -9.69 -56.38
CA SER A 480 -41.20 -9.34 -55.06
C SER A 480 -41.63 -7.95 -54.56
N SER A 481 -42.23 -7.09 -55.41
CA SER A 481 -42.51 -5.67 -55.10
C SER A 481 -43.19 -5.43 -53.75
N SER A 482 -44.12 -6.30 -53.32
CA SER A 482 -44.75 -6.18 -51.99
C SER A 482 -43.78 -6.47 -50.84
N ARG A 483 -43.01 -7.58 -50.93
CA ARG A 483 -41.99 -7.95 -49.94
C ARG A 483 -40.84 -6.93 -49.91
N LEU A 484 -40.44 -6.39 -51.07
CA LEU A 484 -39.48 -5.28 -51.17
C LEU A 484 -40.03 -4.00 -50.55
N LYS A 485 -41.28 -3.61 -50.79
CA LYS A 485 -41.90 -2.45 -50.13
C LYS A 485 -42.00 -2.62 -48.61
N GLN A 486 -42.20 -3.85 -48.12
CA GLN A 486 -42.12 -4.16 -46.69
C GLN A 486 -40.69 -4.11 -46.15
N SER A 487 -39.69 -4.65 -46.86
CA SER A 487 -38.29 -4.58 -46.45
C SER A 487 -37.76 -3.15 -46.49
N PHE A 488 -38.11 -2.33 -47.50
CA PHE A 488 -37.78 -0.90 -47.54
C PHE A 488 -38.44 -0.11 -46.42
N LYS A 489 -39.68 -0.42 -46.03
CA LYS A 489 -40.31 0.20 -44.84
C LYS A 489 -39.58 -0.19 -43.55
N LYS A 490 -39.17 -1.47 -43.41
CA LYS A 490 -38.41 -1.94 -42.24
C LYS A 490 -36.98 -1.37 -42.21
N MET A 491 -36.34 -1.28 -43.37
CA MET A 491 -35.02 -0.67 -43.60
C MET A 491 -35.07 0.81 -43.23
N LYS A 492 -36.02 1.60 -43.76
CA LYS A 492 -36.21 3.01 -43.39
C LYS A 492 -36.49 3.23 -41.89
N TYR A 493 -37.25 2.32 -41.26
CA TYR A 493 -37.44 2.36 -39.80
C TYR A 493 -36.15 2.05 -39.03
N LEU A 494 -35.33 1.11 -39.50
CA LEU A 494 -34.04 0.78 -38.90
C LEU A 494 -32.98 1.85 -39.15
N GLU A 495 -32.98 2.50 -40.31
CA GLU A 495 -32.19 3.70 -40.63
C GLU A 495 -32.55 4.84 -39.68
N GLN A 496 -33.84 5.16 -39.53
CA GLN A 496 -34.29 6.18 -38.58
C GLN A 496 -33.91 5.84 -37.14
N ARG A 497 -34.00 4.56 -36.73
CA ARG A 497 -33.55 4.13 -35.41
C ARG A 497 -32.03 4.14 -35.24
N LEU A 498 -31.27 3.91 -36.31
CA LEU A 498 -29.82 3.97 -36.33
C LEU A 498 -29.35 5.43 -36.20
N VAL A 499 -29.92 6.35 -36.99
CA VAL A 499 -29.65 7.80 -36.89
C VAL A 499 -29.97 8.33 -35.49
N LEU A 500 -31.12 7.98 -34.90
CA LEU A 500 -31.46 8.35 -33.51
C LEU A 500 -30.46 7.79 -32.47
N MET A 501 -29.90 6.60 -32.70
CA MET A 501 -28.84 6.06 -31.85
C MET A 501 -27.50 6.77 -32.10
N GLU A 502 -27.17 7.12 -33.34
CA GLU A 502 -25.96 7.88 -33.69
C GLU A 502 -25.99 9.28 -33.06
N GLU A 503 -27.11 10.00 -33.18
CA GLU A 503 -27.40 11.27 -32.50
C GLU A 503 -27.22 11.14 -30.98
N GLN A 504 -27.75 10.08 -30.36
CA GLN A 504 -27.51 9.81 -28.93
C GLN A 504 -26.03 9.54 -28.62
N THR A 505 -25.29 8.82 -29.47
CA THR A 505 -23.83 8.67 -29.27
C THR A 505 -23.04 9.94 -29.56
N ALA A 506 -23.57 10.89 -30.35
CA ALA A 506 -22.96 12.19 -30.59
C ALA A 506 -23.14 13.08 -29.35
N ALA A 507 -24.38 13.20 -28.84
CA ALA A 507 -24.67 13.89 -27.59
C ALA A 507 -23.84 13.33 -26.41
N LEU A 508 -23.74 12.01 -26.25
CA LEU A 508 -22.90 11.38 -25.21
C LEU A 508 -21.38 11.60 -25.41
N LYS A 509 -20.92 11.87 -26.64
CA LYS A 509 -19.52 12.29 -26.90
C LYS A 509 -19.32 13.77 -26.55
N GLU A 510 -20.28 14.62 -26.86
CA GLU A 510 -20.26 16.05 -26.53
C GLU A 510 -20.34 16.26 -25.00
N GLU A 511 -21.26 15.60 -24.30
CA GLU A 511 -21.32 15.57 -22.83
C GLU A 511 -20.00 15.07 -22.24
N ARG A 512 -19.42 14.00 -22.78
CA ARG A 512 -18.10 13.51 -22.35
C ARG A 512 -16.98 14.54 -22.60
N GLN A 513 -17.03 15.28 -23.70
CA GLN A 513 -16.05 16.31 -24.01
C GLN A 513 -16.20 17.53 -23.08
N GLN A 514 -17.42 17.94 -22.76
CA GLN A 514 -17.72 18.98 -21.78
C GLN A 514 -17.26 18.56 -20.37
N LEU A 515 -17.49 17.30 -19.97
CA LEU A 515 -16.98 16.75 -18.71
C LEU A 515 -15.46 16.66 -18.66
N LEU A 516 -14.78 16.39 -19.78
CA LEU A 516 -13.32 16.46 -19.87
C LEU A 516 -12.81 17.90 -19.71
N GLN A 517 -13.43 18.87 -20.39
CA GLN A 517 -13.10 20.29 -20.24
C GLN A 517 -13.32 20.78 -18.79
N ALA A 518 -14.46 20.45 -18.17
CA ALA A 518 -14.72 20.78 -16.78
C ALA A 518 -13.72 20.13 -15.81
N ASN A 519 -13.28 18.90 -16.08
CA ASN A 519 -12.24 18.22 -15.30
C ASN A 519 -10.85 18.87 -15.50
N GLU A 520 -10.52 19.32 -16.72
CA GLU A 520 -9.32 20.10 -17.00
C GLU A 520 -9.35 21.45 -16.27
N ASP A 521 -10.47 22.18 -16.29
CA ASP A 521 -10.65 23.44 -15.55
C ASP A 521 -10.56 23.24 -14.03
N LEU A 522 -11.17 22.18 -13.49
CA LEU A 522 -11.01 21.79 -12.09
C LEU A 522 -9.55 21.46 -11.77
N ALA A 523 -8.84 20.73 -12.64
CA ALA A 523 -7.42 20.44 -12.46
C ALA A 523 -6.52 21.68 -12.57
N HIS A 524 -6.90 22.71 -13.33
CA HIS A 524 -6.23 24.01 -13.32
C HIS A 524 -6.53 24.79 -12.03
N ASN A 525 -7.77 24.77 -11.54
CA ASN A 525 -8.13 25.40 -10.26
C ASN A 525 -7.46 24.71 -9.06
N CYS A 526 -7.34 23.39 -9.04
CA CYS A 526 -6.56 22.66 -8.03
C CYS A 526 -5.09 23.07 -8.04
N ARG A 527 -4.47 23.20 -9.23
CA ARG A 527 -3.08 23.69 -9.37
C ARG A 527 -2.92 25.15 -8.92
N ARG A 528 -3.91 26.02 -9.17
CA ARG A 528 -3.93 27.41 -8.67
C ARG A 528 -4.07 27.47 -7.14
N LEU A 529 -4.95 26.64 -6.56
CA LEU A 529 -5.13 26.55 -5.11
C LEU A 529 -3.86 26.02 -4.43
N GLN A 530 -3.25 24.97 -4.97
CA GLN A 530 -1.96 24.45 -4.50
C GLN A 530 -0.89 25.55 -4.47
N ALA A 531 -0.70 26.27 -5.58
CA ALA A 531 0.24 27.39 -5.64
C ALA A 531 -0.07 28.51 -4.64
N SER A 532 -1.35 28.76 -4.31
CA SER A 532 -1.73 29.72 -3.27
C SER A 532 -1.46 29.23 -1.84
N VAL A 533 -1.61 27.92 -1.59
CA VAL A 533 -1.25 27.29 -0.30
C VAL A 533 0.27 27.30 -0.12
N ASP A 534 1.04 27.00 -1.16
CA ASP A 534 2.50 27.03 -1.09
C ASP A 534 3.03 28.47 -0.94
N TYR A 535 2.38 29.47 -1.56
CA TYR A 535 2.68 30.89 -1.30
C TYR A 535 2.40 31.30 0.15
N LEU A 536 1.28 30.86 0.74
CA LEU A 536 0.97 31.13 2.15
C LEU A 536 1.98 30.47 3.09
N ARG A 537 2.36 29.21 2.82
CA ARG A 537 3.41 28.48 3.56
C ARG A 537 4.77 29.18 3.51
N HIS A 538 5.15 29.75 2.37
CA HIS A 538 6.36 30.58 2.28
C HIS A 538 6.23 31.85 3.14
N GLN A 539 5.09 32.54 3.10
CA GLN A 539 4.83 33.72 3.93
C GLN A 539 4.75 33.40 5.44
N GLU A 540 4.36 32.18 5.81
CA GLU A 540 4.40 31.68 7.20
C GLU A 540 5.83 31.36 7.63
N ALA A 541 6.62 30.68 6.79
CA ALA A 541 8.04 30.44 7.04
C ALA A 541 8.86 31.74 7.18
N ASP A 542 8.57 32.77 6.37
CA ASP A 542 9.19 34.10 6.50
C ASP A 542 8.86 34.73 7.87
N ARG A 543 7.61 34.62 8.35
CA ARG A 543 7.20 35.11 9.68
C ARG A 543 7.83 34.32 10.84
N GLU A 544 7.98 33.01 10.69
CA GLU A 544 8.71 32.18 11.65
C GLU A 544 10.18 32.61 11.74
N GLU A 545 10.84 32.87 10.61
CA GLU A 545 12.24 33.30 10.62
C GLU A 545 12.39 34.72 11.23
N GLU A 546 11.46 35.64 10.94
CA GLU A 546 11.39 36.92 11.68
C GLU A 546 11.17 36.73 13.19
N ALA A 547 10.42 35.70 13.62
CA ALA A 547 10.22 35.38 15.03
C ALA A 547 11.52 34.84 15.65
N ARG A 548 12.18 33.87 15.01
CA ARG A 548 13.48 33.31 15.45
C ARG A 548 14.55 34.41 15.60
N VAL A 549 14.66 35.33 14.64
CA VAL A 549 15.59 36.48 14.71
C VAL A 549 15.28 37.41 15.90
N ARG A 550 14.00 37.58 16.27
CA ARG A 550 13.62 38.30 17.51
C ARG A 550 14.01 37.51 18.75
N ASP A 551 13.76 36.20 18.78
CA ASP A 551 14.08 35.35 19.93
C ASP A 551 15.58 35.20 20.16
N GLU A 552 16.41 35.15 19.12
CA GLU A 552 17.88 35.23 19.27
C GLU A 552 18.32 36.57 19.89
N GLN A 553 17.70 37.70 19.50
CA GLN A 553 17.95 38.97 20.18
C GLN A 553 17.48 38.95 21.64
N HIS A 554 16.41 38.24 21.98
CA HIS A 554 15.96 38.08 23.37
C HIS A 554 16.89 37.17 24.18
N ARG A 555 17.35 36.04 23.62
CA ARG A 555 18.38 35.14 24.19
C ARG A 555 19.70 35.89 24.42
N GLY A 556 20.12 36.73 23.46
CA GLY A 556 21.28 37.62 23.61
C GLY A 556 21.12 38.63 24.77
N LYS A 557 19.93 39.23 24.92
CA LYS A 557 19.64 40.12 26.06
C LYS A 557 19.67 39.34 27.38
N VAL A 558 19.06 38.15 27.47
CA VAL A 558 19.05 37.29 28.66
C VAL A 558 20.47 36.93 29.10
N THR A 559 21.31 36.40 28.20
CA THR A 559 22.70 36.02 28.53
C THR A 559 23.54 37.21 29.02
N THR A 560 23.32 38.43 28.50
CA THR A 560 23.98 39.62 29.05
C THR A 560 23.53 39.94 30.48
N LEU A 561 22.24 39.75 30.82
CA LEU A 561 21.70 39.96 32.16
C LEU A 561 22.19 38.89 33.14
N GLU A 562 22.28 37.62 32.72
CA GLU A 562 22.87 36.53 33.49
C GLU A 562 24.34 36.81 33.80
N SER A 563 25.12 37.33 32.84
CA SER A 563 26.52 37.70 33.06
C SER A 563 26.66 38.79 34.14
N ARG A 564 25.73 39.76 34.17
CA ARG A 564 25.66 40.82 35.17
C ARG A 564 25.22 40.29 36.54
N LEU A 565 24.27 39.35 36.58
CA LEU A 565 23.88 38.64 37.81
C LEU A 565 25.04 37.84 38.40
N ALA A 566 25.78 37.08 37.57
CA ALA A 566 26.96 36.34 37.99
C ALA A 566 28.10 37.25 38.46
N ALA A 567 28.24 38.46 37.90
CA ALA A 567 29.16 39.48 38.40
C ALA A 567 28.70 40.01 39.78
N ALA A 568 27.43 40.39 39.93
CA ALA A 568 26.87 40.87 41.21
C ALA A 568 26.98 39.81 42.32
N GLN A 569 26.74 38.53 42.01
CA GLN A 569 26.94 37.42 42.96
C GLN A 569 28.40 37.29 43.42
N LYS A 570 29.39 37.53 42.53
CA LYS A 570 30.81 37.55 42.89
C LYS A 570 31.15 38.73 43.82
N GLU A 571 30.57 39.91 43.60
CA GLU A 571 30.73 41.04 44.54
C GLU A 571 30.08 40.76 45.91
N ILE A 572 28.86 40.19 45.92
CA ILE A 572 28.19 39.75 47.16
C ILE A 572 29.04 38.72 47.91
N ALA A 573 29.70 37.79 47.22
CA ALA A 573 30.63 36.84 47.84
C ALA A 573 31.87 37.53 48.44
N ARG A 574 32.45 38.52 47.75
CA ARG A 574 33.57 39.33 48.27
C ARG A 574 33.17 40.14 49.51
N LEU A 575 32.01 40.80 49.47
CA LEU A 575 31.48 41.56 50.61
C LEU A 575 31.17 40.66 51.81
N ASN A 576 30.58 39.48 51.60
CA ASN A 576 30.38 38.49 52.67
C ASN A 576 31.70 38.01 53.27
N ASN A 577 32.74 37.78 52.45
CA ASN A 577 34.08 37.42 52.94
C ASN A 577 34.73 38.57 53.73
N HIS A 578 34.55 39.83 53.33
CA HIS A 578 35.03 41.00 54.08
C HIS A 578 34.27 41.15 55.43
N LEU A 579 32.95 40.99 55.42
CA LEU A 579 32.12 40.96 56.63
C LEU A 579 32.53 39.81 57.57
N LEU A 580 32.96 38.67 57.03
CA LEU A 580 33.50 37.56 57.82
C LEU A 580 34.84 37.92 58.50
N LYS A 581 35.75 38.63 57.80
CA LYS A 581 37.00 39.16 58.40
C LYS A 581 36.71 40.16 59.51
N LEU A 582 35.85 41.15 59.26
CA LEU A 582 35.41 42.11 60.29
C LEU A 582 34.77 41.41 61.51
N ARG A 583 34.03 40.31 61.32
CA ARG A 583 33.50 39.49 62.42
C ARG A 583 34.60 38.74 63.19
N GLN A 584 35.69 38.33 62.55
CA GLN A 584 36.85 37.72 63.22
C GLN A 584 37.63 38.77 64.02
N GLU A 585 37.90 39.93 63.43
CA GLU A 585 38.56 41.08 64.06
C GLU A 585 37.77 41.59 65.29
N LEU A 586 36.46 41.77 65.17
CA LEU A 586 35.57 42.09 66.30
C LEU A 586 35.51 40.96 67.34
N GLY A 587 35.75 39.71 66.95
CA GLY A 587 35.90 38.58 67.87
C GLY A 587 37.19 38.67 68.69
N ILE A 588 38.31 38.99 68.03
CA ILE A 588 39.62 39.21 68.66
C ILE A 588 39.57 40.41 69.61
N ALA A 589 38.99 41.54 69.18
CA ALA A 589 38.84 42.73 70.01
C ALA A 589 37.99 42.48 71.26
N ARG A 590 36.91 41.69 71.16
CA ARG A 590 36.12 41.24 72.32
C ARG A 590 36.94 40.34 73.24
N ALA A 591 37.63 39.35 72.70
CA ALA A 591 38.48 38.45 73.50
C ALA A 591 39.58 39.20 74.26
N ALA A 592 40.23 40.18 73.64
CA ALA A 592 41.21 41.04 74.28
C ALA A 592 40.59 41.88 75.42
N ARG A 593 39.47 42.56 75.16
CA ARG A 593 38.74 43.34 76.18
C ARG A 593 38.30 42.46 77.36
N ASP A 594 37.80 41.26 77.08
CA ASP A 594 37.27 40.35 78.10
C ASP A 594 38.40 39.68 78.90
N PHE A 595 39.58 39.47 78.29
CA PHE A 595 40.83 39.11 78.98
C PHE A 595 41.27 40.21 79.98
N TYR A 596 41.30 41.48 79.55
CA TYR A 596 41.62 42.60 80.47
C TYR A 596 40.57 42.76 81.58
N ARG A 597 39.28 42.57 81.28
CA ARG A 597 38.20 42.58 82.28
C ARG A 597 38.38 41.48 83.33
N ASN A 598 38.67 40.25 82.90
CA ASN A 598 38.83 39.12 83.81
C ASN A 598 40.10 39.24 84.69
N ARG A 599 41.11 39.99 84.25
CA ARG A 599 42.28 40.33 85.06
C ARG A 599 42.00 41.39 86.15
N ALA A 600 40.91 42.17 86.01
CA ALA A 600 40.54 43.22 86.96
C ALA A 600 39.56 42.75 88.06
N ALA A 601 39.00 41.54 87.97
CA ALA A 601 38.03 41.01 88.91
C ALA A 601 38.65 39.95 89.84
N GLY A 602 39.03 40.37 91.06
CA GLY A 602 39.48 39.46 92.12
C GLY A 602 38.35 38.60 92.71
N PRO A 603 38.66 37.45 93.34
CA PRO A 603 37.66 36.50 93.81
C PRO A 603 37.02 36.89 95.14
N ALA A 604 35.69 36.93 95.20
CA ALA A 604 34.91 37.10 96.44
C ALA A 604 33.71 36.13 96.47
N ARG A 605 33.33 35.66 97.68
CA ARG A 605 32.24 34.69 97.89
C ARG A 605 30.85 35.35 97.83
N PRO A 606 29.80 34.64 97.33
CA PRO A 606 28.41 35.07 97.44
C PRO A 606 27.74 34.55 98.72
N THR A 607 26.75 35.30 99.22
CA THR A 607 25.72 34.82 100.18
C THR A 607 24.36 35.41 99.78
N GLY A 608 23.24 34.84 100.27
CA GLY A 608 21.87 35.24 99.94
C GLY A 608 21.44 36.65 100.40
N THR A 609 20.16 37.05 100.27
CA THR A 609 18.95 36.21 100.24
C THR A 609 17.79 36.88 99.46
N ALA A 610 16.69 36.13 99.25
CA ALA A 610 15.42 36.51 98.60
C ALA A 610 14.70 37.74 99.25
N ASN A 611 13.63 38.36 98.72
CA ASN A 611 12.59 38.06 97.71
C ASN A 611 12.25 39.37 96.91
N ASN A 612 11.44 39.47 95.84
CA ASN A 612 9.99 39.16 95.78
C ASN A 612 9.33 39.36 94.38
N ILE A 613 8.15 38.75 94.19
CA ILE A 613 7.03 39.10 93.27
C ILE A 613 7.24 39.08 91.73
N SER A 614 6.81 37.96 91.14
CA SER A 614 6.01 37.78 89.91
C SER A 614 5.96 38.86 88.79
N SER A 615 6.50 38.52 87.62
CA SER A 615 5.69 38.40 86.39
C SER A 615 6.43 37.60 85.29
N LYS A 616 5.72 36.68 84.63
CA LYS A 616 6.17 35.93 83.44
C LYS A 616 5.79 36.76 82.19
N VAL A 617 6.52 36.80 81.07
CA VAL A 617 7.71 36.07 80.58
C VAL A 617 8.73 37.08 80.03
N ARG A 618 10.05 36.86 80.21
CA ARG A 618 11.11 37.72 79.65
C ARG A 618 11.68 37.19 78.32
N PRO A 619 12.08 38.09 77.38
CA PRO A 619 12.79 37.73 76.16
C PRO A 619 14.33 37.81 76.30
N LYS A 620 15.04 37.44 75.21
CA LYS A 620 16.41 37.83 74.81
C LYS A 620 17.66 37.26 75.54
N THR A 621 18.26 36.27 74.85
CA THR A 621 19.67 36.22 74.39
C THR A 621 20.86 36.53 75.33
N THR A 622 21.69 35.52 75.59
CA THR A 622 23.12 35.40 75.17
C THR A 622 23.66 34.02 75.64
N TRP A 623 24.03 33.08 74.76
CA TRP A 623 25.32 32.97 74.06
C TRP A 623 26.56 33.08 74.97
N HIS A 624 27.20 31.94 75.26
CA HIS A 624 28.67 31.77 75.17
C HIS A 624 29.00 30.34 74.69
N ARG A 625 30.27 30.08 74.35
CA ARG A 625 30.68 29.02 73.41
C ARG A 625 31.80 28.13 73.98
N GLY A 626 31.69 26.81 73.81
CA GLY A 626 32.77 25.82 73.92
C GLY A 626 32.75 24.89 72.70
N LEU A 627 33.91 24.48 72.17
CA LEU A 627 34.01 23.71 70.92
C LEU A 627 33.97 22.18 71.14
N PRO A 628 33.48 21.40 70.16
CA PRO A 628 33.26 19.95 70.29
C PRO A 628 34.50 19.11 69.93
N ARG A 629 34.56 17.86 70.43
CA ARG A 629 35.59 16.87 70.05
C ARG A 629 34.98 15.51 69.68
N LEU A 630 34.94 15.27 68.37
CA LEU A 630 35.20 14.02 67.62
C LEU A 630 34.96 12.62 68.25
N ARG A 631 34.43 11.71 67.39
CA ARG A 631 34.51 10.22 67.42
C ARG A 631 33.58 9.51 68.41
N ARG A 632 33.08 8.29 68.13
CA ARG A 632 33.15 7.34 66.95
C ARG A 632 31.82 6.50 67.01
N HIS A 633 31.38 5.65 66.07
CA HIS A 633 31.98 4.61 65.21
C HIS A 633 31.08 4.43 63.92
N PRO A 634 31.28 3.40 63.05
CA PRO A 634 32.35 3.24 62.04
C PRO A 634 31.78 3.21 60.58
N THR A 635 32.33 3.90 59.56
CA THR A 635 33.61 3.70 58.84
C THR A 635 33.59 2.67 57.68
N VAL A 636 33.25 3.15 56.47
CA VAL A 636 33.77 2.78 55.13
C VAL A 636 33.65 4.09 54.30
N SER A 637 34.67 4.82 53.82
CA SER A 637 36.00 4.55 53.20
C SER A 637 35.89 4.16 51.72
N SER A 638 36.36 4.93 50.72
CA SER A 638 37.04 6.25 50.71
C SER A 638 36.94 6.93 49.32
N ASN A 639 37.28 8.23 49.26
CA ASN A 639 37.62 9.02 48.04
C ASN A 639 36.49 9.33 47.03
N GLN A 640 36.50 10.44 46.26
CA GLN A 640 37.19 11.73 46.44
C GLN A 640 36.44 12.89 45.75
N ALA A 641 36.43 14.03 46.45
CA ALA A 641 36.54 15.43 46.00
C ALA A 641 36.27 15.80 44.51
N ILE A 642 35.29 16.69 44.31
CA ILE A 642 35.09 17.44 43.06
C ILE A 642 35.80 18.79 43.17
N SER A 643 36.64 19.16 42.17
CA SER A 643 37.25 20.49 42.06
C SER A 643 36.88 21.17 40.73
N TRP A 644 35.94 22.12 40.77
CA TRP A 644 35.53 22.90 39.60
C TRP A 644 36.38 24.17 39.42
N HIS A 645 37.40 24.12 38.55
CA HIS A 645 37.92 25.28 37.80
C HIS A 645 38.21 24.77 36.38
N GLY A 646 37.64 25.43 35.36
CA GLY A 646 37.60 24.88 33.99
C GLY A 646 38.38 25.68 32.95
N ARG A 647 38.45 25.13 31.74
CA ARG A 647 38.58 25.88 30.48
C ARG A 647 37.84 25.16 29.35
N ASN A 648 37.40 25.99 28.41
CA ASN A 648 36.60 25.66 27.24
C ASN A 648 37.24 24.57 26.36
N LEU A 649 36.42 23.70 25.78
CA LEU A 649 36.41 23.40 24.35
C LEU A 649 34.97 23.02 23.93
N SER A 650 34.64 23.22 22.66
CA SER A 650 33.26 23.38 22.17
C SER A 650 32.39 22.11 22.27
N PRO A 651 31.14 22.20 22.77
CA PRO A 651 30.08 21.24 22.48
C PRO A 651 29.37 21.64 21.18
N THR A 652 29.53 20.85 20.12
CA THR A 652 28.74 21.00 18.89
C THR A 652 27.47 20.14 18.94
N LYS A 653 26.32 20.81 18.92
CA LYS A 653 25.03 20.35 18.36
C LYS A 653 24.33 19.16 19.04
N ASP A 654 23.35 19.49 19.87
CA ASP A 654 22.11 18.75 20.22
C ASP A 654 21.14 19.85 20.72
N GLU A 655 20.24 20.43 19.91
CA GLU A 655 19.00 19.86 19.34
C GLU A 655 17.91 19.50 20.37
N TRP A 656 17.72 20.34 21.40
CA TRP A 656 16.54 20.28 22.30
C TRP A 656 15.94 21.66 22.67
N GLU A 657 15.20 22.22 21.72
CA GLU A 657 14.09 23.19 21.84
C GLU A 657 13.38 23.12 20.46
N ASP A 658 12.06 23.05 20.32
CA ASP A 658 10.98 23.54 21.19
C ASP A 658 9.95 22.44 21.58
N MET A 659 9.02 22.77 22.49
CA MET A 659 7.94 21.89 22.97
C MET A 659 6.64 22.67 23.28
N SER A 660 6.20 23.51 22.34
CA SER A 660 4.82 23.98 22.18
C SER A 660 4.58 24.49 20.75
N ALA A 661 3.40 24.42 20.16
CA ALA A 661 2.28 23.51 20.37
C ALA A 661 1.27 23.77 19.24
N ASP A 662 0.95 22.78 18.42
CA ASP A 662 -0.32 22.77 17.69
C ASP A 662 -0.73 21.34 17.38
N SER A 663 -2.04 21.10 17.40
CA SER A 663 -2.66 19.82 17.03
C SER A 663 -3.37 19.99 15.70
N ASP A 664 -3.14 19.08 14.76
CA ASP A 664 -4.20 18.42 13.98
C ASP A 664 -3.60 17.44 12.96
N SER A 665 -3.40 16.19 13.38
CA SER A 665 -3.13 15.08 12.46
C SER A 665 -4.45 14.57 11.90
N VAL A 666 -4.90 15.14 10.78
CA VAL A 666 -6.07 14.66 10.02
C VAL A 666 -5.90 13.18 9.66
N GLU A 667 -6.87 12.35 10.04
CA GLU A 667 -6.95 10.96 9.56
C GLU A 667 -7.44 10.96 8.11
N GLU A 668 -6.55 10.73 7.15
CA GLU A 668 -6.95 10.36 5.79
C GLU A 668 -7.55 8.95 5.78
N TYR A 669 -8.87 8.86 5.69
CA TYR A 669 -9.50 7.76 4.95
C TYR A 669 -10.74 8.24 4.19
N SER A 670 -10.90 7.73 2.97
CA SER A 670 -11.84 8.25 1.98
C SER A 670 -13.30 7.96 2.31
N ASP A 671 -14.18 8.91 1.97
CA ASP A 671 -15.54 8.59 1.54
C ASP A 671 -15.90 9.40 0.27
N SER A 672 -16.80 8.84 -0.54
CA SER A 672 -17.22 9.35 -1.85
C SER A 672 -18.51 8.62 -2.26
N LEU A 673 -19.60 9.29 -2.66
CA LEU A 673 -19.80 10.69 -3.07
C LEU A 673 -21.28 11.08 -2.89
N ASN A 674 -21.54 12.39 -2.96
CA ASN A 674 -22.85 13.05 -3.19
C ASN A 674 -23.92 12.97 -2.06
N GLY A 675 -24.58 14.09 -1.70
CA GLY A 675 -24.33 15.45 -2.18
C GLY A 675 -25.29 16.52 -1.64
N GLU A 676 -24.76 17.75 -1.64
CA GLU A 676 -25.40 19.07 -1.80
C GLU A 676 -26.60 19.51 -0.92
N SER A 677 -26.48 20.73 -0.39
CA SER A 677 -27.47 21.37 0.48
C SER A 677 -27.94 22.73 -0.04
N SER A 678 -29.24 22.84 -0.35
CA SER A 678 -30.01 24.11 -0.36
C SER A 678 -31.51 23.77 -0.35
N GLY A 679 -32.42 24.54 0.25
CA GLY A 679 -32.28 25.71 1.11
C GLY A 679 -33.68 26.23 1.54
N THR A 680 -33.72 27.23 2.41
CA THR A 680 -34.89 28.12 2.66
C THR A 680 -36.14 27.54 3.37
N GLU A 681 -36.20 27.79 4.68
CA GLU A 681 -37.32 28.32 5.49
C GLU A 681 -38.75 27.72 5.54
N LEU A 682 -39.36 27.96 6.71
CA LEU A 682 -40.74 27.70 7.17
C LEU A 682 -41.79 28.24 6.17
N HIS A 683 -42.94 27.59 5.89
CA HIS A 683 -44.13 27.63 6.76
C HIS A 683 -45.32 26.74 6.26
N THR A 684 -46.10 26.17 7.19
CA THR A 684 -47.59 26.11 7.23
C THR A 684 -48.46 25.50 6.09
N ARG A 685 -49.22 24.44 6.48
CA ARG A 685 -50.60 24.01 6.07
C ARG A 685 -50.94 23.40 4.67
N GLN A 686 -51.39 22.14 4.76
CA GLN A 686 -52.73 21.63 4.35
C GLN A 686 -53.23 21.64 2.87
N THR A 687 -53.40 20.39 2.37
CA THR A 687 -54.62 19.80 1.77
C THR A 687 -54.99 19.96 0.29
N HIS A 688 -55.64 18.88 -0.21
CA HIS A 688 -56.38 18.71 -1.49
C HIS A 688 -55.54 18.82 -2.80
N GLY A 689 -55.93 18.21 -3.91
CA GLY A 689 -57.11 17.37 -4.21
C GLY A 689 -56.83 16.28 -5.27
N LYS A 690 -57.83 15.45 -5.60
CA LYS A 690 -57.70 14.28 -6.52
C LYS A 690 -58.44 14.51 -7.85
N SER A 691 -57.84 14.11 -8.97
CA SER A 691 -58.53 13.64 -10.20
C SER A 691 -57.51 12.97 -11.14
N TYR A 692 -57.70 11.75 -11.67
CA TYR A 692 -58.60 11.30 -12.76
C TYR A 692 -58.08 11.72 -14.17
N ARG A 693 -58.12 10.89 -15.24
CA ARG A 693 -58.75 9.57 -15.46
C ARG A 693 -58.24 8.82 -16.72
N ARG A 694 -58.08 7.48 -16.62
CA ARG A 694 -57.95 6.43 -17.70
C ARG A 694 -56.73 6.55 -18.65
N SER A 695 -56.07 5.49 -19.16
CA SER A 695 -56.49 4.16 -19.71
C SER A 695 -57.07 4.26 -21.14
N ILE A 696 -56.89 3.30 -22.07
CA ILE A 696 -57.03 1.82 -21.95
C ILE A 696 -56.21 1.02 -23.02
N ASN A 697 -56.02 -0.30 -22.80
CA ASN A 697 -55.98 -1.41 -23.80
C ASN A 697 -54.87 -1.44 -24.91
N PHE A 698 -54.54 -2.57 -25.58
CA PHE A 698 -54.55 -4.03 -25.26
C PHE A 698 -53.71 -4.81 -26.31
N SER A 699 -53.31 -6.05 -25.98
CA SER A 699 -53.01 -7.20 -26.89
C SER A 699 -51.86 -7.07 -27.92
N THR A 700 -50.92 -8.01 -28.06
CA THR A 700 -51.03 -9.47 -28.35
C THR A 700 -51.49 -9.78 -29.77
N ASP A 701 -50.64 -10.45 -30.56
CA ASP A 701 -51.07 -11.58 -31.38
C ASP A 701 -49.89 -12.47 -31.84
N ALA A 702 -50.20 -13.74 -32.12
CA ALA A 702 -49.32 -14.74 -32.73
C ALA A 702 -50.16 -15.65 -33.65
N PRO A 703 -49.54 -16.25 -34.69
CA PRO A 703 -49.76 -17.68 -34.92
C PRO A 703 -48.45 -18.43 -35.26
N ALA A 704 -48.21 -19.73 -35.01
CA ALA A 704 -49.00 -20.94 -34.71
C ALA A 704 -49.02 -21.97 -35.87
N THR A 705 -49.03 -23.26 -35.51
CA THR A 705 -48.88 -24.48 -36.36
C THR A 705 -47.47 -24.69 -36.96
N GLY A 706 -46.91 -25.92 -37.05
CA GLY A 706 -47.33 -27.22 -36.48
C GLY A 706 -46.48 -28.43 -36.96
N SER A 707 -46.83 -29.63 -36.50
CA SER A 707 -46.44 -30.98 -37.04
C SER A 707 -45.11 -31.67 -36.61
N LYS A 708 -45.27 -32.71 -35.77
CA LYS A 708 -44.70 -34.08 -35.84
C LYS A 708 -43.25 -34.34 -36.31
N ARG A 709 -42.41 -34.84 -35.38
CA ARG A 709 -41.78 -36.21 -35.35
C ARG A 709 -40.98 -36.35 -34.03
N LYS A 710 -41.11 -37.46 -33.29
CA LYS A 710 -40.24 -38.67 -33.26
C LYS A 710 -38.75 -38.37 -32.96
N GLN A 711 -38.04 -39.12 -32.11
CA GLN A 711 -38.33 -40.49 -31.62
C GLN A 711 -37.86 -40.76 -30.18
N ASP A 712 -38.50 -41.78 -29.58
CA ASP A 712 -38.19 -42.54 -28.36
C ASP A 712 -36.89 -42.23 -27.60
N ASP A 713 -37.03 -42.03 -26.29
CA ASP A 713 -36.28 -42.86 -25.34
C ASP A 713 -37.27 -43.48 -24.34
N LYS A 714 -37.07 -44.73 -23.94
CA LYS A 714 -38.03 -45.51 -23.14
C LYS A 714 -37.34 -46.35 -22.08
N GLN A 715 -37.70 -46.11 -20.81
CA GLN A 715 -38.49 -47.11 -20.07
C GLN A 715 -39.15 -46.54 -18.80
N GLN A 716 -40.49 -46.60 -18.81
CA GLN A 716 -41.38 -46.83 -17.66
C GLN A 716 -41.20 -46.02 -16.37
N GLU A 717 -42.06 -45.00 -16.21
CA GLU A 717 -42.87 -44.90 -15.00
C GLU A 717 -43.73 -46.18 -14.80
N PRO A 718 -44.32 -46.39 -13.61
CA PRO A 718 -45.71 -45.91 -13.48
C PRO A 718 -46.09 -45.39 -12.07
N TRP A 719 -46.40 -44.09 -12.00
CA TRP A 719 -47.63 -43.55 -11.34
C TRP A 719 -47.79 -43.70 -9.79
N GLU A 720 -48.62 -42.92 -9.07
CA GLU A 720 -49.63 -41.93 -9.49
C GLU A 720 -50.03 -40.86 -8.44
N ARG A 721 -50.64 -39.77 -8.95
CA ARG A 721 -51.81 -39.01 -8.39
C ARG A 721 -51.63 -38.14 -7.12
N GLY A 722 -51.85 -36.82 -7.25
CA GLY A 722 -51.80 -35.89 -6.11
C GLY A 722 -52.13 -34.40 -6.39
N THR A 723 -53.11 -34.11 -7.24
CA THR A 723 -53.71 -32.78 -7.56
C THR A 723 -53.79 -31.76 -6.39
N ARG A 724 -53.81 -30.41 -6.53
CA ARG A 724 -53.76 -29.41 -7.62
C ARG A 724 -54.40 -28.11 -7.03
N GLY A 725 -53.75 -26.94 -7.14
CA GLY A 725 -54.34 -25.64 -6.73
C GLY A 725 -54.07 -25.24 -5.26
N GLU A 726 -54.12 -23.96 -4.87
CA GLU A 726 -54.56 -22.75 -5.56
C GLU A 726 -53.64 -21.53 -5.33
N LYS A 727 -53.78 -20.46 -6.15
CA LYS A 727 -53.25 -19.12 -5.86
C LYS A 727 -54.40 -18.13 -5.65
N ARG A 728 -54.22 -17.23 -4.66
CA ARG A 728 -55.05 -16.05 -4.30
C ARG A 728 -56.34 -16.39 -3.53
N ARG A 729 -56.53 -15.73 -2.37
CA ARG A 729 -57.45 -14.57 -2.23
C ARG A 729 -57.17 -13.72 -0.97
N TRP A 730 -57.06 -12.41 -1.21
CA TRP A 730 -57.48 -11.28 -0.34
C TRP A 730 -56.64 -10.83 0.87
N ARG A 731 -56.75 -9.52 1.14
CA ARG A 731 -56.07 -8.74 2.20
C ARG A 731 -57.04 -8.44 3.34
N ARG A 732 -56.61 -8.48 4.61
CA ARG A 732 -56.96 -7.47 5.66
C ARG A 732 -56.29 -7.73 7.03
N LYS A 733 -56.40 -6.72 7.91
CA LYS A 733 -56.17 -6.73 9.38
C LYS A 733 -54.74 -7.00 9.93
N LYS A 734 -53.95 -5.92 9.93
CA LYS A 734 -53.40 -5.25 11.13
C LYS A 734 -53.62 -5.96 12.50
N ARG A 735 -52.52 -6.33 13.17
CA ARG A 735 -52.31 -6.62 14.62
C ARG A 735 -53.36 -7.45 15.38
N LEU A 736 -52.97 -8.63 15.87
CA LEU A 736 -52.75 -8.85 17.32
C LEU A 736 -51.86 -10.07 17.58
N THR A 737 -51.22 -10.12 18.75
CA THR A 737 -50.53 -11.31 19.28
C THR A 737 -51.52 -12.20 20.05
N LYS A 738 -51.48 -13.53 19.81
CA LYS A 738 -51.56 -14.58 20.85
C LYS A 738 -51.43 -15.99 20.27
N THR A 739 -50.90 -16.87 21.11
CA THR A 739 -50.68 -18.31 20.95
C THR A 739 -51.95 -19.13 20.77
N GLN A 740 -51.91 -20.25 20.03
CA GLN A 740 -52.20 -21.61 20.59
C GLN A 740 -51.97 -22.76 19.58
N HIS A 741 -51.44 -23.87 20.12
CA HIS A 741 -51.49 -25.30 19.72
C HIS A 741 -51.22 -25.78 18.27
N CYS A 742 -50.44 -26.87 18.16
CA CYS A 742 -50.14 -27.58 16.91
C CYS A 742 -50.76 -28.99 16.91
N SER A 743 -51.24 -29.45 15.75
CA SER A 743 -51.95 -30.74 15.61
C SER A 743 -51.02 -31.96 15.64
N SER A 744 -51.37 -32.98 16.43
CA SER A 744 -50.56 -34.19 16.68
C SER A 744 -50.09 -34.91 15.40
N SER A 745 -50.94 -34.97 14.37
CA SER A 745 -50.63 -35.60 13.09
C SER A 745 -49.39 -35.03 12.40
N SER A 746 -49.13 -33.72 12.53
CA SER A 746 -47.96 -33.07 11.95
C SER A 746 -46.64 -33.47 12.63
N LEU A 747 -46.69 -33.76 13.93
CA LEU A 747 -45.54 -34.31 14.66
C LEU A 747 -45.35 -35.79 14.34
N GLN A 748 -46.43 -36.57 14.27
CA GLN A 748 -46.34 -38.00 13.93
C GLN A 748 -45.75 -38.22 12.52
N GLN A 749 -46.24 -37.52 11.50
CA GLN A 749 -45.67 -37.59 10.14
C GLN A 749 -44.19 -37.18 10.09
N ARG A 750 -43.78 -36.21 10.93
CA ARG A 750 -42.37 -35.77 11.05
C ARG A 750 -41.51 -36.78 11.80
N VAL A 751 -42.04 -37.47 12.81
CA VAL A 751 -41.34 -38.58 13.50
C VAL A 751 -41.16 -39.75 12.54
N GLU A 752 -42.20 -40.13 11.79
CA GLU A 752 -42.09 -41.21 10.81
C GLU A 752 -41.16 -40.87 9.63
N SER A 753 -41.13 -39.62 9.15
CA SER A 753 -40.18 -39.23 8.09
C SER A 753 -38.74 -39.18 8.58
N LEU A 754 -38.51 -38.73 9.82
CA LEU A 754 -37.20 -38.84 10.47
C LEU A 754 -36.79 -40.30 10.70
N GLN A 755 -37.72 -41.18 11.09
CA GLN A 755 -37.46 -42.62 11.23
C GLN A 755 -37.05 -43.23 9.89
N ARG A 756 -37.84 -43.01 8.81
CA ARG A 756 -37.48 -43.46 7.45
C ARG A 756 -36.11 -42.95 7.01
N HIS A 757 -35.76 -41.70 7.30
CA HIS A 757 -34.42 -41.17 7.02
C HIS A 757 -33.31 -41.84 7.85
N ILE A 758 -33.57 -42.13 9.13
CA ILE A 758 -32.64 -42.89 9.99
C ILE A 758 -32.45 -44.30 9.43
N ASP A 759 -33.51 -44.98 9.01
CA ASP A 759 -33.47 -46.34 8.48
C ASP A 759 -32.69 -46.40 7.14
N ILE A 760 -32.91 -45.43 6.24
CA ILE A 760 -32.15 -45.28 4.99
C ILE A 760 -30.66 -44.99 5.26
N LEU A 761 -30.34 -44.15 6.25
CA LEU A 761 -28.96 -43.89 6.65
C LEU A 761 -28.31 -45.13 7.31
N GLN A 762 -29.10 -45.97 7.98
CA GLN A 762 -28.63 -47.25 8.53
C GLN A 762 -28.42 -48.32 7.45
N SER A 763 -29.26 -48.40 6.41
CA SER A 763 -29.03 -49.31 5.28
C SER A 763 -27.79 -48.87 4.50
N ALA A 764 -27.72 -47.61 4.05
CA ALA A 764 -26.57 -47.08 3.32
C ALA A 764 -25.24 -47.23 4.09
N ARG A 765 -25.27 -47.17 5.42
CA ARG A 765 -24.11 -47.48 6.27
C ARG A 765 -23.73 -48.96 6.26
N LYS A 766 -24.70 -49.88 6.25
CA LYS A 766 -24.43 -51.33 6.12
C LYS A 766 -23.88 -51.64 4.74
N ASP A 767 -24.47 -51.08 3.69
CA ASP A 767 -24.08 -51.30 2.30
C ASP A 767 -22.64 -50.80 2.06
N ALA A 768 -22.30 -49.61 2.57
CA ALA A 768 -20.93 -49.08 2.53
C ALA A 768 -19.92 -49.92 3.37
N LEU A 769 -20.38 -50.58 4.44
CA LEU A 769 -19.53 -51.50 5.22
C LEU A 769 -19.35 -52.86 4.55
N LEU A 770 -20.32 -53.33 3.76
CA LEU A 770 -20.19 -54.54 2.94
C LEU A 770 -19.24 -54.28 1.76
N ALA A 771 -19.44 -53.20 0.99
CA ALA A 771 -18.53 -52.81 -0.08
C ALA A 771 -17.08 -52.58 0.43
N ALA A 772 -16.91 -52.04 1.64
CA ALA A 772 -15.59 -51.91 2.26
C ALA A 772 -14.94 -53.27 2.61
N ARG A 773 -15.72 -54.30 2.93
CA ARG A 773 -15.22 -55.67 3.17
C ARG A 773 -14.91 -56.39 1.86
N GLU A 774 -15.78 -56.30 0.87
CA GLU A 774 -15.54 -56.84 -0.49
C GLU A 774 -14.25 -56.26 -1.09
N LEU A 775 -14.01 -54.96 -0.92
CA LEU A 775 -12.75 -54.33 -1.32
C LEU A 775 -11.54 -54.78 -0.47
N GLN A 776 -11.70 -55.11 0.82
CA GLN A 776 -10.62 -55.68 1.63
C GLN A 776 -10.30 -57.11 1.18
N GLU A 777 -11.31 -57.96 0.99
CA GLU A 777 -11.19 -59.34 0.53
C GLU A 777 -10.55 -59.40 -0.87
N ALA A 778 -10.97 -58.52 -1.80
CA ALA A 778 -10.33 -58.37 -3.11
C ALA A 778 -8.86 -57.94 -3.01
N ASN A 779 -8.51 -57.05 -2.07
CA ASN A 779 -7.11 -56.66 -1.83
C ASN A 779 -6.27 -57.82 -1.26
N GLU A 780 -6.81 -58.65 -0.36
CA GLU A 780 -6.11 -59.85 0.13
C GLU A 780 -5.93 -60.90 -0.98
N VAL A 781 -6.93 -61.11 -1.85
CA VAL A 781 -6.81 -61.97 -3.03
C VAL A 781 -5.69 -61.48 -3.97
N ILE A 782 -5.63 -60.17 -4.25
CA ILE A 782 -4.57 -59.56 -5.07
C ILE A 782 -3.19 -59.74 -4.41
N LYS A 783 -3.06 -59.56 -3.08
CA LYS A 783 -1.81 -59.81 -2.36
C LYS A 783 -1.38 -61.28 -2.47
N VAL A 784 -2.29 -62.23 -2.30
CA VAL A 784 -2.00 -63.67 -2.45
C VAL A 784 -1.55 -63.99 -3.87
N GLN A 785 -2.19 -63.42 -4.90
CA GLN A 785 -1.77 -63.55 -6.29
C GLN A 785 -0.36 -62.96 -6.53
N LEU A 786 -0.06 -61.77 -6.00
CA LEU A 786 1.27 -61.16 -6.09
C LEU A 786 2.34 -62.00 -5.38
N CYS A 787 2.02 -62.63 -4.24
CA CYS A 787 2.92 -63.55 -3.57
C CYS A 787 3.17 -64.81 -4.42
N ALA A 788 2.13 -65.41 -4.99
CA ALA A 788 2.24 -66.58 -5.86
C ALA A 788 3.07 -66.30 -7.13
N LEU A 789 2.83 -65.17 -7.80
CA LEU A 789 3.61 -64.71 -8.95
C LEU A 789 5.08 -64.43 -8.57
N THR A 790 5.33 -63.88 -7.38
CA THR A 790 6.69 -63.67 -6.86
C THR A 790 7.43 -64.99 -6.63
N VAL A 791 6.74 -66.01 -6.11
CA VAL A 791 7.30 -67.37 -5.94
C VAL A 791 7.58 -68.01 -7.30
N GLN A 792 6.65 -67.91 -8.27
CA GLN A 792 6.88 -68.42 -9.64
C GLN A 792 8.04 -67.71 -10.35
N LEU A 793 8.18 -66.39 -10.19
CA LEU A 793 9.30 -65.64 -10.73
C LEU A 793 10.63 -66.10 -10.12
N ASN A 794 10.65 -66.44 -8.82
CA ASN A 794 11.85 -66.90 -8.15
C ASN A 794 12.20 -68.36 -8.48
N SER A 795 11.22 -69.26 -8.64
CA SER A 795 11.48 -70.62 -9.14
C SER A 795 11.91 -70.63 -10.62
N SER A 796 11.36 -69.72 -11.43
CA SER A 796 11.81 -69.48 -12.81
C SER A 796 13.28 -69.04 -12.85
N LYS A 797 13.68 -68.03 -12.04
CA LYS A 797 15.09 -67.62 -11.90
C LYS A 797 16.01 -68.77 -11.49
N GLN A 798 15.60 -69.60 -10.52
CA GLN A 798 16.38 -70.77 -10.09
C GLN A 798 16.51 -71.83 -11.19
N LEU A 799 15.46 -72.04 -12.00
CA LEU A 799 15.49 -72.93 -13.16
C LEU A 799 16.41 -72.36 -14.26
N THR A 800 16.36 -71.05 -14.53
CA THR A 800 17.30 -70.39 -15.46
C THR A 800 18.75 -70.56 -14.97
N GLN A 801 19.01 -70.37 -13.66
CA GLN A 801 20.34 -70.54 -13.08
C GLN A 801 20.87 -71.98 -13.26
N LYS A 802 20.02 -73.00 -13.03
CA LYS A 802 20.39 -74.41 -13.31
C LYS A 802 20.69 -74.63 -14.79
N LEU A 803 19.82 -74.18 -15.69
CA LEU A 803 20.06 -74.30 -17.13
C LEU A 803 21.36 -73.59 -17.57
N THR A 804 21.75 -72.48 -16.93
CA THR A 804 23.05 -71.84 -17.21
C THR A 804 24.24 -72.61 -16.65
N SER A 805 24.13 -73.29 -15.50
CA SER A 805 25.22 -74.16 -15.00
C SER A 805 25.34 -75.43 -15.83
N ASP A 806 24.21 -76.01 -16.26
CA ASP A 806 24.18 -77.22 -17.08
C ASP A 806 24.73 -76.93 -18.48
N LEU A 807 24.37 -75.78 -19.08
CA LEU A 807 24.95 -75.30 -20.35
C LEU A 807 26.45 -75.06 -20.23
N ALA A 808 26.93 -74.43 -19.15
CA ALA A 808 28.36 -74.27 -18.92
C ALA A 808 29.09 -75.63 -18.76
N GLY A 809 28.44 -76.62 -18.14
CA GLY A 809 28.93 -78.01 -18.08
C GLY A 809 29.06 -78.67 -19.46
N VAL A 810 28.05 -78.49 -20.32
CA VAL A 810 28.06 -79.00 -21.70
C VAL A 810 29.10 -78.26 -22.56
N GLU A 811 29.30 -76.96 -22.37
CA GLU A 811 30.42 -76.23 -23.00
C GLU A 811 31.79 -76.73 -22.55
N GLN A 812 31.91 -77.14 -21.29
CA GLN A 812 33.13 -77.78 -20.77
C GLN A 812 33.37 -79.15 -21.43
N GLN A 813 32.34 -79.99 -21.50
CA GLN A 813 32.40 -81.28 -22.21
C GLN A 813 32.74 -81.11 -23.69
N LYS A 814 32.15 -80.10 -24.36
CA LYS A 814 32.47 -79.77 -25.75
C LYS A 814 33.96 -79.46 -25.93
N LYS A 815 34.55 -78.64 -25.05
CA LYS A 815 35.99 -78.30 -25.11
C LYS A 815 36.89 -79.53 -24.90
N VAL A 816 36.49 -80.47 -24.05
CA VAL A 816 37.21 -81.76 -23.88
C VAL A 816 37.13 -82.59 -25.17
N LEU A 817 35.94 -82.74 -25.75
CA LEU A 817 35.76 -83.46 -27.03
C LEU A 817 36.49 -82.77 -28.19
N GLU A 818 36.56 -81.44 -28.22
CA GLU A 818 37.35 -80.67 -29.19
C GLU A 818 38.87 -80.92 -29.01
N MET A 819 39.36 -80.99 -27.76
CA MET A 819 40.74 -81.40 -27.44
C MET A 819 41.04 -82.85 -27.83
N GLU A 820 40.14 -83.79 -27.54
CA GLU A 820 40.30 -85.20 -27.93
C GLU A 820 40.32 -85.33 -29.46
N LEU A 821 39.43 -84.63 -30.17
CA LEU A 821 39.39 -84.61 -31.63
C LEU A 821 40.66 -83.96 -32.23
N GLU A 822 41.26 -82.97 -31.57
CA GLU A 822 42.61 -82.50 -31.91
C GLU A 822 43.70 -83.55 -31.66
N GLN A 823 43.64 -84.32 -30.58
CA GLN A 823 44.59 -85.41 -30.32
C GLN A 823 44.47 -86.50 -31.39
N TRP A 824 43.25 -86.92 -31.75
CA TRP A 824 43.00 -87.83 -32.87
C TRP A 824 43.53 -87.28 -34.21
N LYS A 825 43.34 -85.98 -34.49
CA LYS A 825 43.94 -85.34 -35.68
C LYS A 825 45.47 -85.41 -35.68
N ARG A 826 46.12 -85.22 -34.52
CA ARG A 826 47.59 -85.33 -34.37
C ARG A 826 48.10 -86.77 -34.52
N ILE A 827 47.28 -87.77 -34.23
CA ILE A 827 47.61 -89.20 -34.35
C ILE A 827 47.50 -89.71 -35.81
N THR A 828 46.70 -89.08 -36.66
CA THR A 828 46.23 -89.70 -37.93
C THR A 828 46.90 -89.19 -39.22
N LEU A 829 48.04 -88.48 -39.13
CA LEU A 829 48.72 -87.87 -40.30
C LEU A 829 50.26 -88.08 -40.30
N PRO A 830 50.82 -89.01 -41.10
CA PRO A 830 52.26 -89.28 -41.18
C PRO A 830 53.01 -88.32 -42.16
N PRO A 831 54.31 -88.03 -41.95
CA PRO A 831 55.14 -87.27 -42.89
C PRO A 831 55.53 -88.02 -44.19
N LYS A 832 55.85 -87.23 -45.22
CA LYS A 832 56.14 -87.59 -46.61
C LYS A 832 57.57 -88.13 -46.84
N ALA A 833 57.72 -89.39 -47.29
CA ALA A 833 58.77 -89.82 -48.23
C ALA A 833 58.55 -91.27 -48.76
N ALA A 834 58.97 -91.52 -50.00
CA ALA A 834 59.26 -92.85 -50.57
C ALA A 834 60.81 -93.02 -50.60
N PRO A 835 61.42 -94.24 -50.66
CA PRO A 835 60.99 -95.38 -51.49
C PRO A 835 61.06 -96.80 -50.84
N SER A 836 60.68 -97.80 -51.66
CA SER A 836 60.89 -99.26 -51.51
C SER A 836 62.31 -99.62 -51.02
N PRO A 837 62.51 -100.60 -50.11
CA PRO A 837 62.43 -102.03 -50.50
C PRO A 837 61.98 -103.07 -49.42
N ALA A 838 61.94 -104.34 -49.87
CA ALA A 838 61.96 -105.60 -49.10
C ALA A 838 60.67 -106.16 -48.45
N ALA A 839 60.61 -107.49 -48.39
CA ALA A 839 59.56 -108.41 -47.91
C ALA A 839 60.25 -109.78 -47.56
N PRO A 840 59.55 -110.88 -47.16
CA PRO A 840 58.18 -111.07 -46.66
C PRO A 840 58.24 -111.23 -45.11
N PRO A 841 57.85 -112.31 -44.36
CA PRO A 841 57.08 -113.56 -44.59
C PRO A 841 55.61 -113.42 -44.10
N THR A 842 54.73 -114.42 -43.89
CA THR A 842 54.79 -115.91 -43.89
C THR A 842 53.43 -116.50 -44.35
N ALA A 843 53.42 -117.70 -44.94
CA ALA A 843 52.19 -118.46 -45.26
C ALA A 843 51.71 -119.34 -44.08
N PRO A 844 50.57 -120.07 -44.20
CA PRO A 844 50.57 -121.42 -44.79
C PRO A 844 49.71 -121.52 -46.08
N ALA A 845 50.12 -122.24 -47.13
CA ALA A 845 50.07 -123.71 -47.33
C ALA A 845 48.62 -124.19 -47.61
N ASN A 846 48.31 -124.93 -48.69
CA ASN A 846 48.89 -126.18 -49.24
C ASN A 846 48.70 -126.22 -50.80
N THR A 847 49.36 -127.03 -51.65
CA THR A 847 50.50 -127.99 -51.58
C THR A 847 50.93 -128.37 -53.01
N GLU A 848 52.25 -128.47 -53.27
CA GLU A 848 52.94 -129.51 -54.11
C GLU A 848 52.58 -129.70 -55.62
N CYS A 849 53.40 -130.27 -56.53
CA CYS A 849 54.75 -130.86 -56.42
C CYS A 849 55.58 -130.78 -57.74
N SER A 850 56.89 -130.49 -57.62
CA SER A 850 58.05 -130.98 -58.42
C SER A 850 58.11 -130.95 -59.97
N CYS A 851 59.25 -131.39 -60.52
CA CYS A 851 59.78 -131.11 -61.87
C CYS A 851 60.51 -132.31 -62.53
N GLN A 852 61.00 -132.10 -63.77
CA GLN A 852 62.02 -132.86 -64.54
C GLN A 852 61.60 -134.14 -65.30
N GLY A 853 62.25 -134.43 -66.45
CA GLY A 853 62.50 -135.83 -66.88
C GLY A 853 62.24 -136.30 -68.33
N ARG A 854 62.96 -135.78 -69.35
CA ARG A 854 63.38 -136.47 -70.62
C ARG A 854 62.44 -137.41 -71.44
N THR A 855 62.27 -137.00 -72.72
CA THR A 855 62.35 -137.82 -73.98
C THR A 855 61.42 -139.02 -74.28
N GLY A 856 60.33 -138.76 -75.05
CA GLY A 856 59.86 -139.56 -76.20
C GLY A 856 59.11 -140.89 -75.94
N PRO A 857 58.42 -141.47 -76.97
CA PRO A 857 58.32 -141.04 -78.37
C PRO A 857 56.92 -140.54 -78.84
N ALA A 858 56.95 -139.84 -79.98
CA ALA A 858 55.92 -139.49 -80.98
C ALA A 858 54.39 -139.70 -80.78
N LEU A 859 53.64 -138.76 -81.39
CA LEU A 859 52.20 -138.72 -81.68
C LEU A 859 51.22 -138.72 -80.49
N GLN A 860 51.25 -139.68 -79.57
CA GLN A 860 50.22 -139.76 -78.52
C GLN A 860 50.33 -138.64 -77.46
N SER A 861 51.54 -138.14 -77.18
CA SER A 861 51.75 -137.00 -76.27
C SER A 861 51.05 -135.73 -76.75
N LEU A 862 51.09 -135.46 -78.06
CA LEU A 862 50.60 -134.19 -78.62
C LEU A 862 49.08 -134.04 -78.44
N GLU A 863 48.32 -135.13 -78.56
CA GLU A 863 46.87 -135.12 -78.34
C GLU A 863 46.52 -134.93 -76.85
N ALA A 864 47.33 -135.48 -75.95
CA ALA A 864 47.20 -135.28 -74.51
C ALA A 864 47.55 -133.83 -74.10
N GLU A 865 48.59 -133.24 -74.69
CA GLU A 865 48.96 -131.84 -74.51
C GLU A 865 47.90 -130.88 -75.04
N VAL A 866 47.33 -131.13 -76.22
CA VAL A 866 46.20 -130.35 -76.75
C VAL A 866 44.98 -130.44 -75.84
N LYS A 867 44.65 -131.62 -75.30
CA LYS A 867 43.59 -131.79 -74.30
C LYS A 867 43.90 -131.04 -73.00
N GLN A 868 45.15 -131.08 -72.51
CA GLN A 868 45.57 -130.35 -71.31
C GLN A 868 45.52 -128.83 -71.52
N LEU A 869 45.94 -128.32 -72.68
CA LEU A 869 45.83 -126.92 -73.06
C LEU A 869 44.36 -126.49 -73.22
N GLN A 870 43.50 -127.34 -73.77
CA GLN A 870 42.06 -127.05 -73.87
C GLN A 870 41.38 -127.03 -72.49
N VAL A 871 41.81 -127.87 -71.54
CA VAL A 871 41.37 -127.80 -70.14
C VAL A 871 41.89 -126.54 -69.45
N LYS A 872 43.18 -126.18 -69.64
CA LYS A 872 43.77 -124.93 -69.15
C LYS A 872 43.00 -123.71 -69.68
N LEU A 873 42.70 -123.66 -70.98
CA LEU A 873 41.91 -122.59 -71.62
C LEU A 873 40.47 -122.53 -71.09
N LYS A 874 39.83 -123.68 -70.85
CA LYS A 874 38.51 -123.74 -70.19
C LYS A 874 38.57 -123.19 -68.76
N SER A 875 39.62 -123.52 -68.00
CA SER A 875 39.80 -123.00 -66.63
C SER A 875 40.14 -121.50 -66.59
N SER A 876 40.97 -120.99 -67.51
CA SER A 876 41.24 -119.55 -67.61
C SER A 876 40.01 -118.78 -68.08
N ASN A 877 39.21 -119.33 -68.99
CA ASN A 877 37.95 -118.71 -69.39
C ASN A 877 36.92 -118.71 -68.25
N ALA A 878 36.87 -119.75 -67.42
CA ALA A 878 36.03 -119.79 -66.22
C ALA A 878 36.49 -118.77 -65.16
N GLU A 879 37.80 -118.59 -64.96
CA GLU A 879 38.30 -117.52 -64.08
C GLU A 879 38.05 -116.14 -64.69
N VAL A 880 38.20 -115.95 -66.01
CA VAL A 880 37.87 -114.67 -66.69
C VAL A 880 36.38 -114.34 -66.58
N THR A 881 35.46 -115.31 -66.68
CA THR A 881 34.03 -115.02 -66.46
C THR A 881 33.72 -114.74 -64.99
N LYS A 882 34.37 -115.43 -64.05
CA LYS A 882 34.28 -115.15 -62.60
C LYS A 882 34.82 -113.75 -62.27
N GLN A 883 35.96 -113.35 -62.83
CA GLN A 883 36.51 -111.99 -62.70
C GLN A 883 35.64 -110.94 -63.41
N MET A 884 34.97 -111.28 -64.51
CA MET A 884 33.98 -110.40 -65.16
C MET A 884 32.74 -110.22 -64.28
N VAL A 885 32.24 -111.28 -63.63
CA VAL A 885 31.13 -111.20 -62.66
C VAL A 885 31.54 -110.40 -61.44
N ALA A 886 32.75 -110.59 -60.91
CA ALA A 886 33.30 -109.78 -59.82
C ALA A 886 33.41 -108.30 -60.23
N ASN A 887 33.90 -107.99 -61.44
CA ASN A 887 33.94 -106.62 -61.96
C ASN A 887 32.53 -106.01 -62.14
N LYS A 888 31.53 -106.79 -62.56
CA LYS A 888 30.13 -106.33 -62.63
C LYS A 888 29.57 -106.05 -61.23
N ALA A 889 29.84 -106.92 -60.25
CA ALA A 889 29.43 -106.72 -58.87
C ALA A 889 30.10 -105.49 -58.23
N LEU A 890 31.41 -105.29 -58.45
CA LEU A 890 32.15 -104.11 -57.97
C LEU A 890 31.65 -102.81 -58.64
N ARG A 891 31.29 -102.84 -59.92
CA ARG A 891 30.65 -101.68 -60.59
C ARG A 891 29.26 -101.39 -60.03
N GLY A 892 28.46 -102.42 -59.73
CA GLY A 892 27.19 -102.26 -59.04
C GLY A 892 27.35 -101.64 -57.65
N GLN A 893 28.32 -102.12 -56.86
CA GLN A 893 28.65 -101.55 -55.55
C GLN A 893 29.20 -100.13 -55.65
N LEU A 894 29.93 -99.79 -56.70
CA LEU A 894 30.42 -98.43 -56.95
C LEU A 894 29.26 -97.47 -57.29
N GLN A 895 28.36 -97.86 -58.20
CA GLN A 895 27.13 -97.11 -58.50
C GLN A 895 26.28 -96.92 -57.22
N GLU A 896 26.06 -97.98 -56.45
CA GLU A 896 25.37 -97.90 -55.16
C GLU A 896 26.04 -96.92 -54.18
N LYS A 897 27.35 -96.73 -54.25
CA LYS A 897 28.09 -95.78 -53.40
C LYS A 897 27.98 -94.35 -53.95
N GLU A 898 27.98 -94.16 -55.26
CA GLU A 898 27.74 -92.86 -55.92
C GLU A 898 26.31 -92.37 -55.69
N ASP A 899 25.32 -93.26 -55.80
CA ASP A 899 23.91 -92.96 -55.47
C ASP A 899 23.75 -92.57 -53.99
N LYS A 900 24.42 -93.29 -53.08
CA LYS A 900 24.41 -93.00 -51.63
C LYS A 900 25.16 -91.72 -51.29
N LEU A 901 26.25 -91.40 -52.00
CA LEU A 901 26.97 -90.13 -51.87
C LEU A 901 26.10 -88.96 -52.35
N SER A 902 25.43 -89.10 -53.50
CA SER A 902 24.50 -88.09 -54.02
C SER A 902 23.36 -87.81 -53.03
N GLN A 903 22.71 -88.87 -52.50
CA GLN A 903 21.69 -88.74 -51.47
C GLN A 903 22.19 -88.13 -50.15
N LEU A 904 23.48 -88.26 -49.81
CA LEU A 904 24.09 -87.61 -48.66
C LEU A 904 24.42 -86.14 -48.96
N GLN A 905 24.87 -85.84 -50.16
CA GLN A 905 25.14 -84.47 -50.62
C GLN A 905 23.86 -83.63 -50.65
N ASP A 906 22.74 -84.17 -51.16
CA ASP A 906 21.44 -83.52 -51.09
C ASP A 906 21.02 -83.23 -49.63
N LYS A 907 21.19 -84.20 -48.72
CA LYS A 907 20.90 -84.03 -47.29
C LYS A 907 21.77 -82.96 -46.64
N VAL A 908 23.05 -82.87 -47.02
CA VAL A 908 23.95 -81.80 -46.57
C VAL A 908 23.46 -80.44 -47.08
N ILE A 909 23.16 -80.30 -48.37
CA ILE A 909 22.69 -79.02 -48.95
C ILE A 909 21.34 -78.60 -48.32
N HIS A 910 20.45 -79.54 -48.01
CA HIS A 910 19.23 -79.25 -47.24
C HIS A 910 19.54 -78.80 -45.81
N ALA A 911 20.44 -79.47 -45.10
CA ALA A 911 20.86 -79.07 -43.75
C ALA A 911 21.58 -77.70 -43.74
N GLU A 912 22.36 -77.36 -44.77
CA GLU A 912 23.01 -76.06 -44.93
C GLU A 912 22.00 -74.92 -45.11
N ARG A 913 20.96 -75.11 -45.94
CA ARG A 913 19.84 -74.16 -46.06
C ARG A 913 19.13 -73.96 -44.71
N ASP A 914 18.87 -75.05 -44.00
CA ASP A 914 18.27 -75.03 -42.66
C ASP A 914 19.13 -74.27 -41.64
N VAL A 915 20.44 -74.49 -41.65
CA VAL A 915 21.40 -73.77 -40.80
C VAL A 915 21.49 -72.30 -41.18
N ALA A 916 21.44 -71.94 -42.46
CA ALA A 916 21.41 -70.55 -42.93
C ALA A 916 20.13 -69.83 -42.46
N MET A 917 18.95 -70.44 -42.61
CA MET A 917 17.69 -69.88 -42.11
C MET A 917 17.70 -69.73 -40.57
N LYS A 918 18.22 -70.72 -39.84
CA LYS A 918 18.36 -70.66 -38.38
C LYS A 918 19.34 -69.58 -37.93
N ARG A 919 20.44 -69.35 -38.67
CA ARG A 919 21.38 -68.23 -38.43
C ARG A 919 20.69 -66.88 -38.65
N GLN A 920 19.97 -66.68 -39.75
CA GLN A 920 19.23 -65.44 -39.99
C GLN A 920 18.24 -65.15 -38.85
N LEU A 921 17.44 -66.14 -38.45
CA LEU A 921 16.51 -66.00 -37.33
C LEU A 921 17.22 -65.63 -36.02
N VAL A 922 18.42 -66.16 -35.76
CA VAL A 922 19.21 -65.80 -34.58
C VAL A 922 19.71 -64.35 -34.63
N GLU A 923 20.16 -63.84 -35.80
CA GLU A 923 20.53 -62.43 -35.93
C GLU A 923 19.32 -61.48 -35.89
N ASP A 924 18.16 -61.87 -36.44
CA ASP A 924 16.90 -61.15 -36.32
C ASP A 924 16.44 -61.07 -34.84
N LEU A 925 16.63 -62.14 -34.06
CA LEU A 925 16.34 -62.15 -32.63
C LEU A 925 17.35 -61.33 -31.82
N LYS A 926 18.65 -61.36 -32.17
CA LYS A 926 19.68 -60.51 -31.53
C LYS A 926 19.46 -59.03 -31.78
N THR A 927 19.11 -58.63 -33.01
CA THR A 927 18.82 -57.22 -33.35
C THR A 927 17.57 -56.72 -32.63
N ARG A 928 16.49 -57.53 -32.60
CA ARG A 928 15.30 -57.25 -31.78
C ARG A 928 15.62 -57.14 -30.29
N LEU A 929 16.43 -58.04 -29.73
CA LEU A 929 16.87 -57.98 -28.34
C LEU A 929 17.69 -56.71 -28.05
N LYS A 930 18.59 -56.32 -28.95
CA LYS A 930 19.36 -55.08 -28.81
C LYS A 930 18.45 -53.85 -28.79
N VAL A 931 17.49 -53.77 -29.72
CA VAL A 931 16.48 -52.68 -29.74
C VAL A 931 15.68 -52.65 -28.43
N LEU A 932 15.25 -53.81 -27.90
CA LEU A 932 14.56 -53.86 -26.62
C LEU A 932 15.45 -53.40 -25.44
N GLN A 933 16.74 -53.75 -25.43
CA GLN A 933 17.69 -53.26 -24.41
C GLN A 933 17.95 -51.76 -24.52
N ASP A 934 18.07 -51.21 -25.74
CA ASP A 934 18.27 -49.78 -25.96
C ASP A 934 17.00 -48.97 -25.62
N MET A 935 15.82 -49.52 -25.90
CA MET A 935 14.55 -48.99 -25.39
C MET A 935 14.48 -49.04 -23.86
N GLU A 936 14.85 -50.15 -23.22
CA GLU A 936 14.88 -50.27 -21.75
C GLU A 936 15.85 -49.26 -21.11
N ARG A 937 17.04 -49.07 -21.69
CA ARG A 937 18.00 -48.01 -21.31
C ARG A 937 17.36 -46.63 -21.41
N SER A 938 16.63 -46.35 -22.51
CA SER A 938 15.94 -45.07 -22.68
C SER A 938 14.84 -44.84 -21.64
N TYR A 939 14.08 -45.88 -21.27
CA TYR A 939 13.05 -45.79 -20.22
C TYR A 939 13.67 -45.61 -18.83
N ARG A 940 14.77 -46.30 -18.51
CA ARG A 940 15.51 -46.09 -17.26
C ARG A 940 15.99 -44.63 -17.13
N ALA A 941 16.60 -44.08 -18.19
CA ALA A 941 17.02 -42.67 -18.21
C ALA A 941 15.84 -41.69 -18.05
N GLN A 942 14.70 -41.95 -18.71
CA GLN A 942 13.48 -41.15 -18.54
C GLN A 942 12.93 -41.22 -17.10
N VAL A 943 12.96 -42.39 -16.47
CA VAL A 943 12.57 -42.56 -15.05
C VAL A 943 13.52 -41.81 -14.12
N GLU A 944 14.84 -41.89 -14.34
CA GLU A 944 15.82 -41.11 -13.57
C GLU A 944 15.62 -39.60 -13.71
N ASP A 945 15.26 -39.10 -14.90
CA ASP A 945 14.95 -37.69 -15.13
C ASP A 945 13.61 -37.26 -14.52
N LEU A 946 12.63 -38.17 -14.44
CA LEU A 946 11.41 -37.95 -13.68
C LEU A 946 11.69 -37.92 -12.17
N ASP A 947 12.53 -38.82 -11.65
CA ASP A 947 12.97 -38.81 -10.24
C ASP A 947 13.74 -37.54 -9.88
N LYS A 948 14.60 -37.03 -10.77
CA LYS A 948 15.26 -35.72 -10.61
C LYS A 948 14.23 -34.59 -10.50
N LYS A 949 13.23 -34.56 -11.39
CA LYS A 949 12.13 -33.57 -11.36
C LYS A 949 11.24 -33.70 -10.12
N VAL A 950 10.97 -34.92 -9.64
CA VAL A 950 10.22 -35.15 -8.39
C VAL A 950 11.00 -34.64 -7.19
N LYS A 951 12.33 -34.86 -7.14
CA LYS A 951 13.20 -34.33 -6.07
C LYS A 951 13.18 -32.81 -6.04
N THR A 952 13.47 -32.12 -7.16
CA THR A 952 13.45 -30.65 -7.20
C THR A 952 12.08 -30.07 -6.86
N LEU A 953 10.98 -30.63 -7.38
CA LEU A 953 9.62 -30.20 -7.03
C LEU A 953 9.30 -30.43 -5.53
N SER A 954 9.86 -31.47 -4.90
CA SER A 954 9.71 -31.71 -3.46
C SER A 954 10.51 -30.72 -2.61
N GLU A 955 11.72 -30.36 -3.04
CA GLU A 955 12.57 -29.34 -2.43
C GLU A 955 11.91 -27.95 -2.54
N GLU A 956 11.45 -27.58 -3.73
CA GLU A 956 10.65 -26.36 -3.93
C GLU A 956 9.38 -26.35 -3.07
N ALA A 957 8.66 -27.47 -2.93
CA ALA A 957 7.49 -27.57 -2.07
C ALA A 957 7.86 -27.37 -0.59
N SER A 958 9.01 -27.87 -0.15
CA SER A 958 9.54 -27.62 1.19
C SER A 958 9.91 -26.14 1.41
N ASN A 959 10.54 -25.50 0.41
CA ASN A 959 10.90 -24.08 0.43
C ASN A 959 9.66 -23.18 0.44
N ARG A 960 8.65 -23.48 -0.39
CA ARG A 960 7.32 -22.82 -0.38
C ARG A 960 6.64 -22.98 0.98
N LYS A 961 6.71 -24.16 1.62
CA LYS A 961 6.19 -24.39 2.97
C LYS A 961 6.93 -23.51 4.00
N ALA A 962 8.27 -23.46 3.97
CA ALA A 962 9.06 -22.63 4.87
C ALA A 962 8.74 -21.12 4.72
N LEU A 963 8.56 -20.66 3.48
CA LEU A 963 8.11 -19.29 3.18
C LEU A 963 6.70 -19.01 3.73
N ILE A 964 5.74 -19.92 3.53
CA ILE A 964 4.39 -19.80 4.08
C ILE A 964 4.41 -19.76 5.61
N GLU A 965 5.27 -20.56 6.27
CA GLU A 965 5.44 -20.48 7.72
C GLU A 965 6.12 -19.18 8.17
N SER A 966 7.10 -18.66 7.43
CA SER A 966 7.70 -17.33 7.66
C SER A 966 6.68 -16.19 7.54
N LEU A 967 5.79 -16.27 6.55
CA LEU A 967 4.66 -15.34 6.39
C LEU A 967 3.65 -15.47 7.54
N LYS A 968 3.31 -16.69 7.97
CA LYS A 968 2.45 -16.92 9.15
C LYS A 968 3.06 -16.39 10.45
N ARG A 969 4.37 -16.56 10.67
CA ARG A 969 5.07 -16.00 11.84
C ARG A 969 4.98 -14.47 11.84
N ARG A 970 5.25 -13.82 10.69
CA ARG A 970 5.11 -12.37 10.52
C ARG A 970 3.68 -11.87 10.70
N LEU A 971 2.70 -12.57 10.13
CA LEU A 971 1.27 -12.26 10.29
C LEU A 971 0.83 -12.35 11.75
N ASN A 972 1.26 -13.39 12.48
CA ASN A 972 0.97 -13.54 13.90
C ASN A 972 1.57 -12.40 14.75
N VAL A 973 2.81 -11.98 14.46
CA VAL A 973 3.42 -10.82 15.11
C VAL A 973 2.58 -9.57 14.82
N ALA A 974 2.28 -9.28 13.55
CA ALA A 974 1.49 -8.12 13.15
C ALA A 974 0.06 -8.12 13.75
N THR A 975 -0.59 -9.28 13.95
CA THR A 975 -1.88 -9.34 14.65
C THR A 975 -1.76 -9.12 16.15
N THR A 976 -0.67 -9.55 16.79
CA THR A 976 -0.41 -9.23 18.20
C THR A 976 -0.02 -7.77 18.42
N GLU A 977 0.76 -7.17 17.52
CA GLU A 977 1.08 -5.74 17.51
C GLU A 977 -0.19 -4.91 17.28
N LYS A 978 -1.01 -5.27 16.29
CA LYS A 978 -2.33 -4.66 16.07
C LYS A 978 -3.19 -4.73 17.33
N GLY A 979 -3.29 -5.89 17.99
CA GLY A 979 -4.07 -6.03 19.23
C GLY A 979 -3.52 -5.18 20.38
N GLN A 980 -2.20 -4.98 20.47
CA GLN A 980 -1.59 -4.06 21.44
C GLN A 980 -1.91 -2.60 21.10
N HIS A 981 -1.87 -2.22 19.82
CA HIS A 981 -2.25 -0.88 19.36
C HIS A 981 -3.74 -0.61 19.62
N GLU A 982 -4.64 -1.52 19.25
CA GLU A 982 -6.09 -1.43 19.54
C GLU A 982 -6.36 -1.28 21.05
N ALA A 983 -5.68 -2.06 21.89
CA ALA A 983 -5.78 -1.93 23.35
C ALA A 983 -5.19 -0.62 23.90
N SER A 984 -4.19 -0.03 23.23
CA SER A 984 -3.66 1.30 23.59
C SER A 984 -4.60 2.43 23.17
N CYS A 985 -5.20 2.34 21.99
CA CYS A 985 -6.20 3.30 21.50
C CYS A 985 -7.48 3.24 22.33
N ALA A 986 -7.91 2.06 22.79
CA ALA A 986 -9.03 1.92 23.70
C ALA A 986 -8.79 2.65 25.04
N LYS A 987 -7.59 2.51 25.63
CA LYS A 987 -7.20 3.23 26.85
C LYS A 987 -7.11 4.74 26.64
N LEU A 988 -6.57 5.19 25.51
CA LEU A 988 -6.53 6.62 25.17
C LEU A 988 -7.94 7.20 25.00
N LYS A 989 -8.89 6.47 24.41
CA LYS A 989 -10.30 6.88 24.35
C LYS A 989 -10.91 6.96 25.76
N GLU A 990 -10.72 5.95 26.60
CA GLU A 990 -11.18 5.94 27.99
C GLU A 990 -10.61 7.12 28.82
N ASP A 991 -9.33 7.47 28.62
CA ASP A 991 -8.71 8.61 29.28
C ASP A 991 -9.13 9.97 28.69
N MET A 992 -9.44 10.05 27.40
CA MET A 992 -10.06 11.23 26.79
C MET A 992 -11.50 11.45 27.28
N GLU A 993 -12.30 10.39 27.41
CA GLU A 993 -13.63 10.47 28.02
C GLU A 993 -13.55 10.97 29.48
N LYS A 994 -12.58 10.49 30.27
CA LYS A 994 -12.30 11.02 31.63
C LYS A 994 -11.81 12.47 31.64
N LYS A 995 -11.20 12.97 30.55
CA LYS A 995 -10.77 14.36 30.42
C LYS A 995 -11.95 15.25 30.06
N GLU A 996 -12.76 14.82 29.11
CA GLU A 996 -14.00 15.48 28.70
C GLU A 996 -14.96 15.65 29.88
N GLN A 997 -15.20 14.59 30.66
CA GLN A 997 -15.98 14.66 31.92
C GLN A 997 -15.43 15.68 32.92
N ARG A 998 -14.10 15.90 32.97
CA ARG A 998 -13.48 16.93 33.83
C ARG A 998 -13.63 18.33 33.25
N ILE A 999 -13.55 18.48 31.93
CA ILE A 999 -13.78 19.76 31.25
C ILE A 999 -15.23 20.20 31.47
N GLN A 1000 -16.20 19.31 31.26
CA GLN A 1000 -17.63 19.57 31.55
C GLN A 1000 -17.86 19.93 33.03
N ALA A 1001 -17.26 19.19 33.97
CA ALA A 1001 -17.34 19.51 35.40
C ALA A 1001 -16.68 20.85 35.79
N LEU A 1002 -15.63 21.27 35.07
CA LEU A 1002 -15.02 22.60 35.23
C LEU A 1002 -15.88 23.69 34.59
N GLN A 1003 -16.46 23.45 33.42
CA GLN A 1003 -17.34 24.40 32.72
C GLN A 1003 -18.60 24.71 33.53
N VAL A 1004 -19.22 23.69 34.15
CA VAL A 1004 -20.33 23.88 35.11
C VAL A 1004 -19.90 24.71 36.33
N ARG A 1005 -18.68 24.53 36.83
CA ARG A 1005 -18.13 25.35 37.94
C ARG A 1005 -17.79 26.78 37.52
N VAL A 1006 -17.35 27.00 36.27
CA VAL A 1006 -17.12 28.33 35.70
C VAL A 1006 -18.46 29.06 35.55
N GLY A 1007 -19.47 28.44 34.92
CA GLY A 1007 -20.80 29.03 34.79
C GLY A 1007 -21.48 29.34 36.14
N ALA A 1008 -21.28 28.50 37.16
CA ALA A 1008 -21.72 28.81 38.53
C ALA A 1008 -20.95 29.99 39.17
N GLY A 1009 -19.67 30.17 38.82
CA GLY A 1009 -18.86 31.32 39.23
C GLY A 1009 -19.26 32.61 38.51
N GLU A 1010 -19.55 32.53 37.21
CA GLU A 1010 -20.08 33.63 36.39
C GLU A 1010 -21.46 34.09 36.90
N GLN A 1011 -22.35 33.15 37.25
CA GLN A 1011 -23.64 33.46 37.89
C GLN A 1011 -23.45 34.14 39.25
N ALA A 1012 -22.51 33.67 40.08
CA ALA A 1012 -22.20 34.30 41.36
C ALA A 1012 -21.59 35.71 41.19
N LEU A 1013 -20.74 35.92 40.18
CA LEU A 1013 -20.20 37.23 39.83
C LEU A 1013 -21.29 38.18 39.33
N ALA A 1014 -22.17 37.74 38.42
CA ALA A 1014 -23.28 38.56 37.93
C ALA A 1014 -24.24 38.99 39.04
N VAL A 1015 -24.51 38.12 40.04
CA VAL A 1015 -25.29 38.49 41.23
C VAL A 1015 -24.53 39.49 42.11
N LEU A 1016 -23.23 39.33 42.30
CA LEU A 1016 -22.41 40.30 43.05
C LEU A 1016 -22.37 41.67 42.34
N GLU A 1017 -22.19 41.69 41.02
CA GLU A 1017 -22.25 42.89 40.19
C GLU A 1017 -23.61 43.58 40.30
N GLN A 1018 -24.71 42.83 40.19
CA GLN A 1018 -26.07 43.36 40.40
C GLN A 1018 -26.24 44.00 41.78
N THR A 1019 -25.87 43.29 42.86
CA THR A 1019 -25.96 43.87 44.23
C THR A 1019 -25.03 45.07 44.44
N ALA A 1020 -23.90 45.14 43.73
CA ALA A 1020 -23.02 46.31 43.76
C ALA A 1020 -23.64 47.50 43.00
N THR A 1021 -24.26 47.28 41.84
CA THR A 1021 -25.00 48.32 41.13
C THR A 1021 -26.20 48.82 41.94
N GLU A 1022 -26.99 47.93 42.54
CA GLU A 1022 -28.11 48.30 43.44
C GLU A 1022 -27.64 49.16 44.63
N GLN A 1023 -26.49 48.84 45.22
CA GLN A 1023 -25.92 49.65 46.31
C GLN A 1023 -25.41 51.01 45.84
N MET A 1024 -24.78 51.09 44.66
CA MET A 1024 -24.36 52.37 44.06
C MET A 1024 -25.55 53.23 43.63
N GLU A 1025 -26.61 52.63 43.10
CA GLU A 1025 -27.86 53.30 42.77
C GLU A 1025 -28.57 53.80 44.04
N GLY A 1026 -28.65 52.99 45.09
CA GLY A 1026 -29.20 53.42 46.38
C GLY A 1026 -28.42 54.58 46.99
N LEU A 1027 -27.08 54.53 46.97
CA LEU A 1027 -26.22 55.62 47.46
C LEU A 1027 -26.34 56.90 46.61
N THR A 1028 -26.41 56.80 45.28
CA THR A 1028 -26.55 57.96 44.39
C THR A 1028 -27.95 58.58 44.47
N GLN A 1029 -29.01 57.76 44.61
CA GLN A 1029 -30.36 58.25 44.92
C GLN A 1029 -30.41 58.96 46.28
N HIS A 1030 -29.76 58.42 47.32
CA HIS A 1030 -29.66 59.09 48.62
C HIS A 1030 -28.88 60.40 48.55
N SER A 1031 -27.76 60.47 47.82
CA SER A 1031 -27.00 61.71 47.66
C SER A 1031 -27.76 62.75 46.83
N SER A 1032 -28.45 62.35 45.76
CA SER A 1032 -29.35 63.21 44.98
C SER A 1032 -30.45 63.79 45.87
N GLN A 1033 -31.18 62.94 46.62
CA GLN A 1033 -32.21 63.41 47.54
C GLN A 1033 -31.67 64.34 48.64
N ALA A 1034 -30.42 64.16 49.07
CA ALA A 1034 -29.76 65.06 50.02
C ALA A 1034 -29.43 66.42 49.37
N LEU A 1035 -28.87 66.41 48.15
CA LEU A 1035 -28.62 67.62 47.37
C LEU A 1035 -29.90 68.38 47.08
N ASP A 1036 -30.99 67.72 46.67
CA ASP A 1036 -32.30 68.36 46.45
C ASP A 1036 -32.84 69.04 47.71
N ARG A 1037 -32.60 68.44 48.89
CA ARG A 1037 -33.01 69.03 50.18
C ARG A 1037 -32.15 70.24 50.54
N LEU A 1038 -30.85 70.19 50.24
CA LEU A 1038 -29.94 71.33 50.44
C LEU A 1038 -30.24 72.47 49.46
N GLN A 1039 -30.47 72.17 48.18
CA GLN A 1039 -30.81 73.16 47.15
C GLN A 1039 -32.15 73.85 47.43
N ARG A 1040 -33.16 73.11 47.91
CA ARG A 1040 -34.43 73.71 48.38
C ARG A 1040 -34.24 74.58 49.62
N ARG A 1041 -33.42 74.18 50.59
CA ARG A 1041 -33.07 75.03 51.75
C ARG A 1041 -32.30 76.28 51.33
N LEU A 1042 -31.40 76.17 50.35
CA LEU A 1042 -30.66 77.30 49.79
C LEU A 1042 -31.61 78.28 49.06
N GLY A 1043 -32.57 77.79 48.28
CA GLY A 1043 -33.61 78.63 47.67
C GLY A 1043 -34.56 79.28 48.68
N GLN A 1044 -34.86 78.61 49.80
CA GLN A 1044 -35.61 79.19 50.92
C GLN A 1044 -34.80 80.28 51.64
N ALA A 1045 -33.50 80.07 51.88
CA ALA A 1045 -32.62 81.09 52.45
C ALA A 1045 -32.41 82.28 51.48
N GLY A 1046 -32.28 82.01 50.17
CA GLY A 1046 -32.20 83.02 49.13
C GLY A 1046 -33.43 83.92 49.09
N SER A 1047 -34.63 83.33 49.04
CA SER A 1047 -35.88 84.12 49.06
C SER A 1047 -36.13 84.85 50.40
N GLN A 1048 -35.62 84.34 51.53
CA GLN A 1048 -35.58 85.11 52.79
C GLN A 1048 -34.63 86.31 52.71
N VAL A 1049 -33.45 86.16 52.11
CA VAL A 1049 -32.50 87.28 51.88
C VAL A 1049 -33.08 88.30 50.91
N GLU A 1050 -33.76 87.87 49.84
CA GLU A 1050 -34.48 88.75 48.92
C GLU A 1050 -35.61 89.51 49.62
N GLN A 1051 -36.41 88.85 50.45
CA GLN A 1051 -37.45 89.48 51.28
C GLN A 1051 -36.87 90.53 52.22
N LEU A 1052 -35.77 90.22 52.91
CA LEU A 1052 -35.06 91.18 53.78
C LEU A 1052 -34.49 92.35 52.97
N HIS A 1053 -33.93 92.11 51.79
CA HIS A 1053 -33.39 93.14 50.90
C HIS A 1053 -34.49 94.07 50.36
N CYS A 1054 -35.66 93.52 50.03
CA CYS A 1054 -36.86 94.28 49.68
C CYS A 1054 -37.39 95.10 50.87
N PHE A 1055 -37.46 94.51 52.06
CA PHE A 1055 -37.87 95.21 53.29
C PHE A 1055 -36.93 96.37 53.62
N ILE A 1056 -35.61 96.17 53.53
CA ILE A 1056 -34.60 97.22 53.75
C ILE A 1056 -34.75 98.34 52.70
N LYS A 1057 -35.03 98.00 51.43
CA LYS A 1057 -35.32 99.01 50.39
C LYS A 1057 -36.57 99.82 50.72
N THR A 1058 -37.69 99.17 51.06
CA THR A 1058 -38.94 99.89 51.41
C THR A 1058 -38.77 100.73 52.66
N LEU A 1059 -38.05 100.25 53.68
CA LEU A 1059 -37.76 101.01 54.89
C LEU A 1059 -36.87 102.22 54.62
N ALA A 1060 -35.87 102.08 53.74
CA ALA A 1060 -35.04 103.22 53.31
C ALA A 1060 -35.87 104.25 52.53
N SER A 1061 -36.77 103.82 51.64
CA SER A 1061 -37.72 104.71 50.95
C SER A 1061 -38.66 105.43 51.91
N GLU A 1062 -39.21 104.75 52.92
CA GLU A 1062 -40.11 105.35 53.90
C GLU A 1062 -39.37 106.39 54.77
N ILE A 1063 -38.17 106.06 55.25
CA ILE A 1063 -37.32 107.02 56.01
C ILE A 1063 -36.98 108.26 55.17
N LEU A 1064 -36.78 108.11 53.85
CA LEU A 1064 -36.56 109.25 52.96
C LEU A 1064 -37.83 110.10 52.79
N LEU A 1065 -39.02 109.49 52.75
CA LEU A 1065 -40.30 110.21 52.73
C LEU A 1065 -40.55 110.94 54.06
N ASP A 1066 -40.35 110.28 55.20
CA ASP A 1066 -40.41 110.89 56.55
C ASP A 1066 -39.47 112.12 56.65
N VAL A 1067 -38.21 111.97 56.21
CA VAL A 1067 -37.23 113.07 56.22
C VAL A 1067 -37.66 114.21 55.28
N GLN A 1068 -38.22 113.90 54.11
CA GLN A 1068 -38.78 114.92 53.22
C GLN A 1068 -40.01 115.61 53.80
N GLU A 1069 -40.92 114.89 54.48
CA GLU A 1069 -42.08 115.50 55.13
C GLU A 1069 -41.65 116.37 56.31
N VAL A 1070 -40.74 115.90 57.17
CA VAL A 1070 -40.18 116.71 58.27
C VAL A 1070 -39.46 117.95 57.74
N LYS A 1071 -38.73 117.86 56.60
CA LYS A 1071 -38.13 119.00 55.90
C LYS A 1071 -39.21 119.99 55.42
N GLN A 1072 -40.33 119.50 54.88
CA GLN A 1072 -41.48 120.34 54.51
C GLN A 1072 -42.20 120.96 55.72
N GLN A 1073 -42.42 120.21 56.80
CA GLN A 1073 -43.02 120.70 58.05
C GLN A 1073 -42.15 121.75 58.74
N LEU A 1074 -40.82 121.61 58.70
CA LEU A 1074 -39.89 122.65 59.16
C LEU A 1074 -39.97 123.90 58.28
N MET A 1075 -40.06 123.75 56.96
CA MET A 1075 -40.20 124.88 56.02
C MET A 1075 -41.54 125.61 56.17
N SER A 1076 -42.65 124.90 56.39
CA SER A 1076 -43.95 125.53 56.67
C SER A 1076 -43.96 126.22 58.04
N ARG A 1077 -43.43 125.59 59.10
CA ARG A 1077 -43.23 126.24 60.41
C ARG A 1077 -42.31 127.47 60.34
N ARG A 1078 -41.28 127.45 59.49
CA ARG A 1078 -40.39 128.61 59.25
C ARG A 1078 -41.15 129.76 58.59
N ARG A 1079 -41.92 129.47 57.53
CA ARG A 1079 -42.80 130.46 56.86
C ARG A 1079 -43.84 131.04 57.82
N GLN A 1080 -44.47 130.21 58.65
CA GLN A 1080 -45.51 130.65 59.58
C GLN A 1080 -44.95 131.51 60.74
N ARG A 1081 -43.73 131.22 61.22
CA ARG A 1081 -43.01 132.08 62.19
C ARG A 1081 -42.61 133.43 61.60
N GLN A 1082 -42.31 133.51 60.30
CA GLN A 1082 -42.04 134.78 59.61
C GLN A 1082 -43.31 135.59 59.37
N ALA A 1083 -44.45 134.94 59.10
CA ALA A 1083 -45.73 135.63 58.97
C ALA A 1083 -46.20 136.29 60.28
N SER A 1084 -45.92 135.66 61.44
CA SER A 1084 -46.39 136.14 62.75
C SER A 1084 -45.64 137.34 63.34
N SER A 1085 -44.48 137.74 62.80
CA SER A 1085 -43.66 138.83 63.38
C SER A 1085 -43.76 140.18 62.67
N VAL A 1086 -44.67 140.34 61.70
CA VAL A 1086 -44.71 141.52 60.79
C VAL A 1086 -46.02 142.32 60.90
N ALA A 1087 -47.09 141.74 61.45
CA ALA A 1087 -48.43 142.34 61.40
C ALA A 1087 -48.70 143.49 62.39
N GLU A 1088 -47.96 143.60 63.50
CA GLU A 1088 -48.37 144.43 64.67
C GLU A 1088 -47.84 145.87 64.72
N LYS A 1089 -47.14 146.40 63.70
CA LYS A 1089 -46.46 147.71 63.81
C LYS A 1089 -46.73 148.79 62.74
N ASN A 1090 -47.48 148.52 61.68
CA ASN A 1090 -47.54 149.42 60.51
C ASN A 1090 -48.81 150.28 60.37
N SER A 1091 -49.55 150.55 61.46
CA SER A 1091 -50.86 151.22 61.41
C SER A 1091 -50.85 152.76 61.30
N LEU A 1092 -49.72 153.45 61.57
CA LEU A 1092 -49.66 154.94 61.56
C LEU A 1092 -48.52 155.58 60.74
N SER A 1093 -47.46 154.85 60.36
CA SER A 1093 -46.26 155.48 59.74
C SER A 1093 -46.38 155.79 58.24
N ALA A 1094 -47.31 155.16 57.51
CA ALA A 1094 -47.42 155.31 56.06
C ALA A 1094 -47.75 156.77 55.63
N LYS A 1095 -48.65 157.45 56.35
CA LYS A 1095 -49.06 158.84 56.01
C LYS A 1095 -47.95 159.86 56.27
N SER A 1096 -47.08 159.63 57.24
CA SER A 1096 -45.86 160.44 57.45
C SER A 1096 -44.79 160.13 56.41
N MET A 1097 -44.61 158.86 56.02
CA MET A 1097 -43.60 158.46 55.04
C MET A 1097 -43.92 159.00 53.63
N ILE A 1098 -45.18 158.99 53.20
CA ILE A 1098 -45.60 159.58 51.92
C ILE A 1098 -45.39 161.10 51.93
N LYS A 1099 -45.71 161.80 53.03
CA LYS A 1099 -45.36 163.23 53.18
C LYS A 1099 -43.85 163.46 53.14
N ALA A 1100 -43.05 162.59 53.76
CA ALA A 1100 -41.60 162.70 53.74
C ALA A 1100 -41.02 162.48 52.33
N LYS A 1101 -41.53 161.50 51.55
CA LYS A 1101 -41.14 161.29 50.15
C LYS A 1101 -41.51 162.48 49.26
N SER A 1102 -42.75 162.98 49.37
CA SER A 1102 -43.22 164.16 48.65
C SER A 1102 -42.39 165.42 48.97
N ILE A 1103 -42.05 165.65 50.24
CA ILE A 1103 -41.19 166.77 50.66
C ILE A 1103 -39.75 166.58 50.20
N ALA A 1104 -39.19 165.36 50.28
CA ALA A 1104 -37.84 165.07 49.81
C ALA A 1104 -37.69 165.25 48.30
N ALA A 1105 -38.65 164.75 47.50
CA ALA A 1105 -38.71 164.99 46.06
C ALA A 1105 -38.79 166.50 45.74
N SER A 1106 -39.63 167.24 46.46
CA SER A 1106 -39.77 168.70 46.29
C SER A 1106 -38.55 169.52 46.73
N ILE A 1107 -37.69 169.01 47.63
CA ILE A 1107 -36.46 169.68 48.08
C ILE A 1107 -35.27 169.31 47.19
N LEU A 1108 -35.19 168.06 46.76
CA LEU A 1108 -34.10 167.55 45.90
C LEU A 1108 -34.37 167.77 44.40
N ASN A 1109 -35.56 168.24 44.04
CA ASN A 1109 -35.97 168.58 42.67
C ASN A 1109 -35.85 167.40 41.68
N MET A 1110 -36.15 166.19 42.16
CA MET A 1110 -36.22 164.93 41.39
C MET A 1110 -37.64 164.34 41.45
N SER A 1111 -37.99 163.39 40.58
CA SER A 1111 -39.32 162.79 40.61
C SER A 1111 -39.48 161.80 41.77
N GLU A 1112 -40.73 161.51 42.15
CA GLU A 1112 -41.04 160.57 43.24
C GLU A 1112 -40.65 159.12 42.89
N ASN A 1113 -40.49 158.80 41.59
CA ASN A 1113 -39.98 157.52 41.12
C ASN A 1113 -38.46 157.41 41.27
N ASP A 1114 -37.69 158.46 40.95
CA ASP A 1114 -36.23 158.45 41.05
C ASP A 1114 -35.77 158.23 42.51
N LEU A 1115 -36.58 158.70 43.47
CA LEU A 1115 -36.40 158.47 44.91
C LEU A 1115 -36.87 157.07 45.37
N ALA A 1116 -37.65 156.35 44.56
CA ALA A 1116 -38.08 154.98 44.87
C ALA A 1116 -37.00 153.95 44.51
N ASP A 1117 -36.43 154.02 43.31
CA ASP A 1117 -35.39 153.09 42.83
C ASP A 1117 -34.13 153.14 43.70
N ILE A 1118 -33.76 154.32 44.22
CA ILE A 1118 -32.61 154.48 45.14
C ILE A 1118 -32.89 153.85 46.53
N MET A 1119 -34.15 153.56 46.87
CA MET A 1119 -34.54 152.99 48.17
C MET A 1119 -34.73 151.47 48.19
N GLU A 1120 -34.74 150.77 47.03
CA GLU A 1120 -34.73 149.31 47.00
C GLU A 1120 -33.30 148.77 46.86
N THR A 1121 -32.79 148.13 47.91
CA THR A 1121 -31.44 147.53 47.95
C THR A 1121 -31.49 146.06 48.41
N ASP A 1122 -30.54 145.26 47.93
CA ASP A 1122 -30.67 143.79 47.81
C ASP A 1122 -30.89 142.98 49.09
N GLN A 1123 -31.88 142.07 49.05
CA GLN A 1123 -31.87 140.85 49.89
C GLN A 1123 -32.81 139.71 49.43
N ARG A 1124 -32.59 139.12 48.24
CA ARG A 1124 -33.30 137.89 47.79
C ARG A 1124 -32.42 136.91 46.98
N LEU A 1125 -31.71 136.01 47.66
CA LEU A 1125 -31.03 134.85 47.04
C LEU A 1125 -30.62 133.80 48.11
N THR A 1126 -31.38 132.70 48.28
CA THR A 1126 -30.95 131.41 48.93
C THR A 1126 -32.10 130.39 48.95
N THR A 1127 -32.42 129.73 47.82
CA THR A 1127 -33.49 128.69 47.77
C THR A 1127 -33.26 127.52 46.80
N CYS A 1128 -32.17 127.48 46.01
CA CYS A 1128 -32.05 126.57 44.86
C CYS A 1128 -30.85 125.60 44.87
N THR A 1129 -30.16 125.39 46.00
CA THR A 1129 -28.91 124.60 46.06
C THR A 1129 -28.95 123.38 46.99
N GLU A 1130 -30.08 123.09 47.64
CA GLU A 1130 -30.18 121.96 48.60
C GLU A 1130 -30.64 120.63 47.97
N THR A 1131 -31.22 120.62 46.77
CA THR A 1131 -31.85 119.41 46.19
C THR A 1131 -30.89 118.48 45.46
N SER A 1132 -29.80 118.97 44.85
CA SER A 1132 -28.82 118.07 44.19
C SER A 1132 -28.08 117.22 45.22
N ARG A 1133 -27.74 117.81 46.37
CA ARG A 1133 -26.93 117.18 47.42
C ARG A 1133 -27.63 116.02 48.12
N ASP A 1134 -28.96 116.04 48.15
CA ASP A 1134 -29.80 114.93 48.63
C ASP A 1134 -29.78 113.75 47.61
N GLN A 1135 -29.73 114.05 46.30
CA GLN A 1135 -29.65 113.04 45.23
C GLN A 1135 -28.25 112.41 45.14
N ASP A 1136 -27.18 113.22 45.23
CA ASP A 1136 -25.79 112.74 45.29
C ASP A 1136 -25.60 111.71 46.43
N TRP A 1137 -26.25 111.96 47.57
CA TRP A 1137 -26.25 111.05 48.73
C TRP A 1137 -26.98 109.74 48.47
N LEU A 1138 -28.13 109.79 47.78
CA LEU A 1138 -28.91 108.62 47.38
C LEU A 1138 -28.13 107.68 46.46
N ASP A 1139 -27.45 108.25 45.46
CA ASP A 1139 -26.66 107.49 44.51
C ASP A 1139 -25.36 106.94 45.14
N HIS A 1140 -24.77 107.66 46.10
CA HIS A 1140 -23.68 107.12 46.92
C HIS A 1140 -24.12 105.95 47.82
N LEU A 1141 -25.33 106.01 48.38
CA LEU A 1141 -25.92 104.91 49.18
C LEU A 1141 -26.19 103.67 48.32
N ASN A 1142 -26.74 103.87 47.11
CA ASN A 1142 -26.92 102.80 46.12
C ASN A 1142 -25.58 102.17 45.68
N PHE A 1143 -24.56 102.99 45.47
CA PHE A 1143 -23.21 102.50 45.13
C PHE A 1143 -22.60 101.63 46.25
N ILE A 1144 -22.73 102.04 47.52
CA ILE A 1144 -22.27 101.26 48.68
C ILE A 1144 -23.03 99.93 48.80
N LEU A 1145 -24.34 99.92 48.54
CA LEU A 1145 -25.15 98.70 48.51
C LEU A 1145 -24.70 97.75 47.37
N GLN A 1146 -24.43 98.27 46.18
CA GLN A 1146 -23.92 97.47 45.04
C GLN A 1146 -22.49 96.95 45.27
N GLN A 1147 -21.61 97.70 45.93
CA GLN A 1147 -20.28 97.22 46.34
C GLN A 1147 -20.37 96.06 47.34
N LYS A 1148 -21.30 96.11 48.31
CA LYS A 1148 -21.47 94.99 49.26
C LYS A 1148 -22.03 93.72 48.60
N VAL A 1149 -22.93 93.85 47.63
CA VAL A 1149 -23.47 92.72 46.85
C VAL A 1149 -22.38 92.04 46.01
N SER A 1150 -21.49 92.81 45.37
CA SER A 1150 -20.37 92.24 44.59
C SER A 1150 -19.28 91.62 45.48
N LEU A 1151 -19.01 92.17 46.67
CA LEU A 1151 -18.12 91.56 47.67
C LEU A 1151 -18.62 90.20 48.18
N THR A 1152 -19.93 90.04 48.43
CA THR A 1152 -20.48 88.73 48.84
C THR A 1152 -20.40 87.68 47.73
N HIS A 1153 -20.49 88.07 46.47
CA HIS A 1153 -20.40 87.15 45.33
C HIS A 1153 -18.96 86.65 45.07
N MET A 1154 -17.94 87.35 45.61
CA MET A 1154 -16.52 86.98 45.56
C MET A 1154 -16.08 86.06 46.72
N GLN A 1155 -16.94 85.78 47.71
CA GLN A 1155 -16.63 84.89 48.84
C GLN A 1155 -17.29 83.50 48.73
N GLN A 1156 -17.82 83.14 47.55
CA GLN A 1156 -18.37 81.81 47.23
C GLN A 1156 -17.65 81.17 46.04
N GLN A 1157 -16.32 81.09 46.13
CA GLN A 1157 -15.46 80.35 45.21
C GLN A 1157 -14.50 79.44 45.98
#